data_AF-D9PY68-F1
#
_entry.id   AF-D9PY68-F1
#
_cell.length_a   1.000
_cell.length_b   1.000
_cell.length_c   1.000
_cell.angle_alpha   90.00
_cell.angle_beta   90.00
_cell.angle_gamma   90.00
#
_symmetry.space_group_name_H-M   'P 1'
#
loop_
_entity.id
_entity.type
_entity.pdbx_description
1 polymer ?
#
loop_
_entity_poly.entity_id
_entity_poly.type
_entity_poly.pdbx_seq_one_letter_code
_entity_poly.pdbx_strand_id
1 'polypeptide(L)'
;MRKFLFFMMAVLCFYLIGNSFALSLSYDEVCDASKMIGNYTASQNRIPSMVVVNGKNITSDNYLYAASSTVLNLNQGKRTGISLPDYNPPTNPSGAATGTLYKTYTTGTGYLQAAQNIKNFMESNGRSPNYANTAIGQVRYESLIYAYARIINFYNSTGKLPDHITIQQITKKEGTITRPRADYTYKIEGYTTYFMDKSTGSIQSWQWDLGDNTTSTERNPTHTYKAGTYTVTLTVRGYGVTSTRTMMLEVMLATIHVNSTAVTFLGQTLNLTFKMPLNNTAKWISIGAMATGPFNETVFLVEDGVAYKLAELTNPFYQVNRQSQREIVWTATAGLNRLIEICTKLGLDELETINEYLNNFNLTEQEKNFILTNHGRCIDILQVSIEYPGEESVTIANITFPGNRSTRTLLLLYTNGYYIHPPGETGPNIIINDTLTWEASNYDAIITYTIATKKITNQTLQYWLNKEYPPGPLKAAYGLFLAGLETIYLHDTIADQAAAKYNITWTRTRPAMVSAGDHSPATWISLECNHNMGVKANGTTQNLKAFNYARTSTINPIEYYVMEALFPGSDPTTAPITGIGQKLLNGEPLDILETENYTLITDNQGRYIIIDHKTGMVRDIIYNLMGAYCYYHQQTEWAQELGRTIMSSERLKSLLDGNGTVNLEGLRDSVGKAFMGLIVSMRLALHNPMTFVEIISYGLVGQGLIGVNIAAYATTIAYINSKLNNITGSIKEFIVEHQTYISNDFVEYMLPAVIYVLSKSGGGVILQPVGLCMAIGNGILDFRDHYLPEEYWKYIAYHRTWAHGYELRAYVGEDHCIHYIEIPKDPDGTLRWDEAVYI
;
A
#
# COMPACT_ATOMS: atom_id res chain seq x y z
N MET A 1 -15.79 25.77 32.70
CA MET A 1 -14.58 24.97 32.36
C MET A 1 -13.26 25.64 32.73
N ARG A 2 -12.91 26.84 32.26
CA ARG A 2 -11.59 27.48 32.56
C ARG A 2 -11.25 27.63 34.05
N LYS A 3 -12.20 28.00 34.91
CA LYS A 3 -11.99 28.11 36.38
C LYS A 3 -11.82 26.75 37.08
N PHE A 4 -12.46 25.71 36.56
CA PHE A 4 -12.34 24.33 37.07
C PHE A 4 -11.00 23.71 36.65
N LEU A 5 -10.55 24.00 35.42
CA LEU A 5 -9.22 23.62 34.93
C LEU A 5 -8.10 24.30 35.74
N PHE A 6 -8.25 25.59 36.07
CA PHE A 6 -7.27 26.33 36.88
C PHE A 6 -7.19 25.80 38.31
N PHE A 7 -8.32 25.39 38.90
CA PHE A 7 -8.36 24.79 40.23
C PHE A 7 -7.76 23.37 40.23
N MET A 8 -8.02 22.55 39.19
CA MET A 8 -7.33 21.26 39.02
C MET A 8 -5.83 21.41 38.79
N MET A 9 -5.38 22.42 38.02
CA MET A 9 -3.96 22.71 37.80
C MET A 9 -3.29 23.20 39.09
N ALA A 10 -3.96 24.03 39.89
CA ALA A 10 -3.46 24.48 41.18
C ALA A 10 -3.38 23.31 42.19
N VAL A 11 -4.39 22.43 42.23
CA VAL A 11 -4.37 21.23 43.09
C VAL A 11 -3.31 20.22 42.63
N LEU A 12 -3.08 20.05 41.32
CA LEU A 12 -1.95 19.26 40.80
C LEU A 12 -0.59 19.91 41.15
N CYS A 13 -0.47 21.24 41.05
CA CYS A 13 0.74 21.95 41.45
C CYS A 13 0.99 21.84 42.96
N PHE A 14 -0.04 21.86 43.81
CA PHE A 14 0.11 21.65 45.25
C PHE A 14 0.40 20.17 45.62
N TYR A 15 -0.10 19.19 44.83
CA TYR A 15 0.29 17.78 44.98
C TYR A 15 1.73 17.50 44.53
N LEU A 16 2.27 18.33 43.61
CA LEU A 16 3.64 18.21 43.08
C LEU A 16 4.70 18.99 43.88
N ILE A 17 4.32 19.93 44.75
CA ILE A 17 5.25 20.72 45.58
C ILE A 17 5.50 20.07 46.96
N GLY A 18 4.85 18.93 47.27
CA GLY A 18 4.85 18.33 48.60
C GLY A 18 5.52 16.96 48.75
N ASN A 19 6.21 16.41 47.74
CA ASN A 19 6.97 15.16 47.89
C ASN A 19 8.16 15.14 46.92
N SER A 20 9.33 15.58 47.38
CA SER A 20 10.58 15.17 46.75
C SER A 20 10.71 13.66 46.94
N PHE A 21 10.43 12.86 45.92
CA PHE A 21 10.72 11.42 45.97
C PHE A 21 12.20 11.25 46.30
N ALA A 22 12.50 10.61 47.43
CA ALA A 22 13.86 10.25 47.78
C ALA A 22 14.45 9.43 46.63
N LEU A 23 15.62 9.83 46.13
CA LEU A 23 16.28 9.15 45.04
C LEU A 23 16.56 7.71 45.46
N SER A 24 16.09 6.71 44.73
CA SER A 24 16.40 5.30 45.02
C SER A 24 17.23 4.68 43.89
N LEU A 25 18.22 3.88 44.26
CA LEU A 25 19.05 3.11 43.34
C LEU A 25 18.77 1.62 43.49
N SER A 26 18.59 0.91 42.38
CA SER A 26 18.61 -0.56 42.39
C SER A 26 20.03 -1.08 42.67
N TYR A 27 20.14 -2.35 43.04
CA TYR A 27 21.45 -2.99 43.21
C TYR A 27 22.29 -2.92 41.92
N ASP A 28 21.66 -3.09 40.76
CA ASP A 28 22.35 -3.04 39.46
C ASP A 28 22.82 -1.63 39.12
N GLU A 29 22.06 -0.59 39.48
CA GLU A 29 22.47 0.80 39.30
C GLU A 29 23.68 1.17 40.17
N VAL A 30 23.74 0.65 41.42
CA VAL A 30 24.93 0.79 42.27
C VAL A 30 26.13 0.03 41.69
N CYS A 31 25.90 -1.16 41.10
CA CYS A 31 26.95 -1.92 40.42
C CYS A 31 27.50 -1.17 39.20
N ASP A 32 26.62 -0.61 38.35
CA ASP A 32 27.03 0.16 37.18
C ASP A 32 27.80 1.43 37.60
N ALA A 33 27.32 2.15 38.62
CA ALA A 33 28.06 3.28 39.18
C ALA A 33 29.43 2.88 39.73
N SER A 34 29.53 1.73 40.42
CA SER A 34 30.79 1.21 40.97
C SER A 34 31.79 0.81 39.87
N LYS A 35 31.32 0.21 38.77
CA LYS A 35 32.16 -0.08 37.60
C LYS A 35 32.67 1.21 36.98
N MET A 36 31.78 2.17 36.77
CA MET A 36 32.11 3.46 36.16
C MET A 36 33.13 4.25 37.01
N ILE A 37 32.90 4.38 38.32
CA ILE A 37 33.82 5.05 39.26
C ILE A 37 35.16 4.33 39.31
N GLY A 38 35.15 3.00 39.40
CA GLY A 38 36.37 2.19 39.45
C GLY A 38 37.26 2.41 38.24
N ASN A 39 36.70 2.32 37.02
CA ASN A 39 37.45 2.49 35.78
C ASN A 39 37.84 3.94 35.50
N TYR A 40 36.96 4.89 35.80
CA TYR A 40 37.29 6.32 35.70
C TYR A 40 38.47 6.67 36.61
N THR A 41 38.41 6.24 37.88
CA THR A 41 39.46 6.56 38.85
C THR A 41 40.78 5.87 38.50
N ALA A 42 40.74 4.62 38.05
CA ALA A 42 41.94 3.89 37.62
C ALA A 42 42.65 4.57 36.43
N SER A 43 41.89 5.22 35.53
CA SER A 43 42.46 5.89 34.34
C SER A 43 42.80 7.36 34.56
N GLN A 44 42.12 8.05 35.47
CA GLN A 44 42.25 9.51 35.66
C GLN A 44 42.96 9.90 36.96
N ASN A 45 43.22 8.94 37.86
CA ASN A 45 43.76 9.18 39.20
C ASN A 45 42.95 10.21 40.02
N ARG A 46 41.62 10.23 39.81
CA ARG A 46 40.62 11.10 40.48
C ARG A 46 39.25 10.44 40.43
N ILE A 47 38.40 10.68 41.42
CA ILE A 47 37.01 10.20 41.39
C ILE A 47 36.12 11.19 40.60
N PRO A 48 35.02 10.72 39.98
CA PRO A 48 34.06 11.63 39.37
C PRO A 48 33.29 12.37 40.47
N SER A 49 32.91 13.62 40.21
CA SER A 49 32.02 14.41 41.09
C SER A 49 30.58 13.91 41.06
N MET A 50 30.17 13.34 39.91
CA MET A 50 28.84 12.78 39.70
C MET A 50 28.89 11.63 38.70
N VAL A 51 28.06 10.62 38.95
CA VAL A 51 27.75 9.55 38.01
C VAL A 51 26.28 9.61 37.65
N VAL A 52 25.96 9.57 36.37
CA VAL A 52 24.56 9.54 35.90
C VAL A 52 24.25 8.14 35.37
N VAL A 53 23.33 7.43 36.02
CA VAL A 53 22.90 6.07 35.65
C VAL A 53 21.39 6.09 35.42
N ASN A 54 20.94 5.70 34.23
CA ASN A 54 19.51 5.68 33.86
C ASN A 54 18.77 7.01 34.15
N GLY A 55 19.45 8.14 33.92
CA GLY A 55 18.91 9.49 34.19
C GLY A 55 18.95 9.93 35.67
N LYS A 56 19.44 9.08 36.57
CA LYS A 56 19.61 9.41 38.00
C LYS A 56 20.97 10.05 38.25
N ASN A 57 20.96 11.26 38.80
CA ASN A 57 22.17 11.99 39.18
C ASN A 57 22.68 11.51 40.54
N ILE A 58 23.79 10.78 40.56
CA ILE A 58 24.39 10.22 41.77
C ILE A 58 25.66 11.02 42.07
N THR A 59 25.61 11.90 43.07
CA THR A 59 26.81 12.61 43.55
C THR A 59 27.79 11.61 44.18
N SER A 60 29.08 11.93 44.21
CA SER A 60 30.10 11.13 44.92
C SER A 60 29.72 10.86 46.38
N ASP A 61 29.04 11.84 46.99
CA ASP A 61 28.59 11.82 48.38
C ASP A 61 27.45 10.79 48.57
N ASN A 62 26.42 10.88 47.74
CA ASN A 62 25.31 9.91 47.73
C ASN A 62 25.80 8.51 47.34
N TYR A 63 26.79 8.42 46.45
CA TYR A 63 27.43 7.15 46.12
C TYR A 63 28.20 6.54 47.31
N LEU A 64 28.93 7.32 48.10
CA LEU A 64 29.67 6.79 49.26
C LEU A 64 28.71 6.13 50.27
N TYR A 65 27.55 6.76 50.52
CA TYR A 65 26.50 6.18 51.35
C TYR A 65 25.92 4.90 50.72
N ALA A 66 25.59 4.95 49.42
CA ALA A 66 25.06 3.81 48.68
C ALA A 66 26.03 2.62 48.76
N ALA A 67 27.30 2.85 48.44
CA ALA A 67 28.33 1.83 48.38
C ALA A 67 28.63 1.22 49.75
N SER A 68 28.70 2.05 50.81
CA SER A 68 28.89 1.57 52.19
C SER A 68 27.72 0.69 52.63
N SER A 69 26.48 1.13 52.35
CA SER A 69 25.27 0.37 52.67
C SER A 69 25.19 -0.93 51.86
N THR A 70 25.51 -0.89 50.57
CA THR A 70 25.54 -2.06 49.70
C THR A 70 26.57 -3.08 50.20
N VAL A 71 27.78 -2.68 50.59
CA VAL A 71 28.78 -3.62 51.11
C VAL A 71 28.32 -4.32 52.40
N LEU A 72 27.62 -3.61 53.29
CA LEU A 72 27.03 -4.21 54.49
C LEU A 72 25.92 -5.22 54.14
N ASN A 73 25.04 -4.87 53.18
CA ASN A 73 24.00 -5.76 52.69
C ASN A 73 24.58 -7.01 52.02
N LEU A 74 25.62 -6.85 51.20
CA LEU A 74 26.33 -7.95 50.56
C LEU A 74 27.00 -8.89 51.57
N ASN A 75 27.49 -8.36 52.70
CA ASN A 75 28.01 -9.19 53.80
C ASN A 75 26.92 -10.08 54.44
N GLN A 76 25.66 -9.65 54.37
CA GLN A 76 24.49 -10.44 54.78
C GLN A 76 23.90 -11.29 53.63
N GLY A 77 24.55 -11.32 52.46
CA GLY A 77 24.05 -12.03 51.28
C GLY A 77 22.86 -11.36 50.58
N LYS A 78 22.58 -10.08 50.86
CA LYS A 78 21.43 -9.34 50.32
C LYS A 78 21.82 -8.42 49.17
N ARG A 79 21.08 -8.49 48.06
CA ARG A 79 21.22 -7.63 46.86
C ARG A 79 20.02 -6.68 46.74
N THR A 80 19.93 -5.74 47.68
CA THR A 80 18.80 -4.82 47.78
C THR A 80 19.16 -3.43 47.26
N GLY A 81 18.16 -2.73 46.71
CA GLY A 81 18.30 -1.30 46.38
C GLY A 81 18.49 -0.43 47.62
N ILE A 82 18.96 0.79 47.41
CA ILE A 82 19.25 1.78 48.45
C ILE A 82 18.43 3.05 48.18
N SER A 83 17.71 3.53 49.19
CA SER A 83 17.13 4.88 49.19
C SER A 83 18.18 5.88 49.63
N LEU A 84 18.32 6.98 48.90
CA LEU A 84 19.33 8.01 49.08
C LEU A 84 18.68 9.31 49.58
N PRO A 85 18.98 9.72 50.82
CA PRO A 85 18.96 11.13 51.19
C PRO A 85 19.98 11.91 50.35
N ASP A 86 19.71 13.18 50.06
CA ASP A 86 20.69 14.05 49.41
C ASP A 86 21.70 14.55 50.44
N TYR A 87 22.89 13.94 50.46
CA TYR A 87 23.93 14.22 51.44
C TYR A 87 24.88 15.33 50.99
N ASN A 88 25.19 16.23 51.92
CA ASN A 88 26.15 17.31 51.68
C ASN A 88 27.60 16.81 51.57
N PRO A 89 28.47 17.53 50.86
CA PRO A 89 29.88 17.19 50.76
C PRO A 89 30.63 17.29 52.11
N PRO A 90 31.82 16.67 52.24
CA PRO A 90 32.70 16.86 53.39
C PRO A 90 33.17 18.32 53.52
N THR A 91 33.50 18.78 54.74
CA THR A 91 33.99 20.16 54.95
C THR A 91 35.43 20.35 54.54
N ASN A 92 36.28 19.40 54.89
CA ASN A 92 37.74 19.46 54.72
C ASN A 92 38.29 18.02 54.62
N PRO A 93 38.15 17.35 53.46
CA PRO A 93 38.72 16.02 53.22
C PRO A 93 40.19 15.95 53.63
N SER A 94 40.52 14.98 54.47
CA SER A 94 41.85 14.84 55.10
C SER A 94 42.17 13.35 55.31
N GLY A 95 43.41 13.03 55.67
CA GLY A 95 43.88 11.64 55.80
C GLY A 95 44.83 11.22 54.67
N ALA A 96 45.79 10.38 55.02
CA ALA A 96 46.89 9.94 54.13
C ALA A 96 47.16 8.44 54.20
N ALA A 97 46.33 7.66 54.90
CA ALA A 97 46.55 6.23 55.06
C ALA A 97 46.42 5.48 53.73
N THR A 98 47.41 4.63 53.45
CA THR A 98 47.47 3.73 52.28
C THR A 98 47.97 2.35 52.72
N GLY A 99 47.69 1.31 51.93
CA GLY A 99 48.14 -0.05 52.22
C GLY A 99 46.99 -1.05 52.37
N THR A 100 47.29 -2.25 52.88
CA THR A 100 46.33 -3.36 52.93
C THR A 100 45.34 -3.22 54.09
N LEU A 101 44.05 -3.13 53.77
CA LEU A 101 42.95 -3.11 54.72
C LEU A 101 42.13 -4.40 54.62
N TYR A 102 42.15 -5.22 55.67
CA TYR A 102 41.41 -6.47 55.75
C TYR A 102 39.90 -6.25 55.99
N LYS A 103 39.12 -7.28 55.65
CA LYS A 103 37.66 -7.33 55.82
C LYS A 103 37.22 -7.07 57.26
N THR A 104 37.82 -7.78 58.20
CA THR A 104 37.61 -7.60 59.64
C THR A 104 38.94 -7.67 60.38
N TYR A 105 38.99 -7.01 61.53
CA TYR A 105 40.04 -7.18 62.53
C TYR A 105 39.35 -7.50 63.85
N THR A 106 40.07 -8.14 64.78
CA THR A 106 39.59 -8.37 66.15
C THR A 106 39.29 -7.07 66.89
N THR A 107 39.97 -5.98 66.52
CA THR A 107 39.76 -4.61 67.01
C THR A 107 38.55 -3.91 66.39
N GLY A 108 37.86 -4.53 65.44
CA GLY A 108 36.72 -3.92 64.74
C GLY A 108 37.12 -2.78 63.81
N THR A 109 38.31 -2.77 63.19
CA THR A 109 38.79 -1.63 62.38
C THR A 109 38.98 -1.95 60.88
N GLY A 110 38.38 -3.04 60.39
CA GLY A 110 38.40 -3.44 58.97
C GLY A 110 37.45 -2.65 58.08
N TYR A 111 37.47 -2.91 56.76
CA TYR A 111 36.65 -2.14 55.81
C TYR A 111 35.13 -2.30 56.03
N LEU A 112 34.68 -3.40 56.64
CA LEU A 112 33.27 -3.59 57.00
C LEU A 112 32.85 -2.65 58.14
N GLN A 113 33.68 -2.51 59.18
CA GLN A 113 33.37 -1.55 60.25
C GLN A 113 33.47 -0.12 59.72
N ALA A 114 34.45 0.18 58.87
CA ALA A 114 34.54 1.48 58.23
C ALA A 114 33.23 1.82 57.46
N ALA A 115 32.65 0.84 56.75
CA ALA A 115 31.38 1.04 56.02
C ALA A 115 30.23 1.36 56.97
N GLN A 116 30.14 0.64 58.10
CA GLN A 116 29.14 0.89 59.14
C GLN A 116 29.29 2.28 59.77
N ASN A 117 30.53 2.67 60.09
CA ASN A 117 30.82 3.97 60.69
C ASN A 117 30.53 5.12 59.73
N ILE A 118 30.85 4.97 58.43
CA ILE A 118 30.51 5.94 57.38
C ILE A 118 29.00 6.08 57.27
N LYS A 119 28.26 4.96 57.16
CA LYS A 119 26.80 4.97 57.09
C LYS A 119 26.19 5.72 58.28
N ASN A 120 26.57 5.35 59.51
CA ASN A 120 26.06 5.97 60.73
C ASN A 120 26.41 7.46 60.81
N PHE A 121 27.64 7.85 60.41
CA PHE A 121 28.06 9.24 60.39
C PHE A 121 27.20 10.06 59.44
N MET A 122 26.98 9.56 58.21
CA MET A 122 26.20 10.27 57.21
C MET A 122 24.74 10.42 57.65
N GLU A 123 24.11 9.36 58.18
CA GLU A 123 22.75 9.38 58.73
C GLU A 123 22.59 10.41 59.87
N SER A 124 23.63 10.57 60.70
CA SER A 124 23.58 11.48 61.85
C SER A 124 23.90 12.93 61.50
N ASN A 125 24.73 13.17 60.48
CA ASN A 125 25.30 14.50 60.19
C ASN A 125 24.81 15.09 58.87
N GLY A 126 24.02 14.36 58.07
CA GLY A 126 23.52 14.84 56.78
C GLY A 126 24.60 15.17 55.76
N ARG A 127 25.81 14.61 55.92
CA ARG A 127 26.97 14.86 55.05
C ARG A 127 28.00 13.73 55.05
N SER A 128 28.80 13.65 54.00
CA SER A 128 29.94 12.72 53.95
C SER A 128 31.07 13.10 54.93
N PRO A 129 31.79 12.11 55.51
CA PRO A 129 32.90 12.38 56.42
C PRO A 129 34.16 12.84 55.68
N ASN A 130 35.03 13.59 56.37
CA ASN A 130 36.34 14.00 55.83
C ASN A 130 37.29 12.79 55.63
N TYR A 131 37.19 11.80 56.53
CA TYR A 131 37.93 10.53 56.52
C TYR A 131 37.18 9.46 57.32
N ALA A 132 37.60 8.20 57.19
CA ALA A 132 37.23 7.11 58.10
C ALA A 132 38.47 6.61 58.86
N ASN A 133 38.31 6.39 60.17
CA ASN A 133 39.34 5.73 60.97
C ASN A 133 39.34 4.22 60.67
N THR A 134 40.50 3.67 60.33
CA THR A 134 40.69 2.26 60.00
C THR A 134 41.94 1.70 60.68
N ALA A 135 42.17 0.39 60.58
CA ALA A 135 43.36 -0.26 61.13
C ALA A 135 44.68 0.28 60.57
N ILE A 136 44.66 0.85 59.36
CA ILE A 136 45.83 1.43 58.69
C ILE A 136 45.95 2.94 58.89
N GLY A 137 45.08 3.54 59.71
CA GLY A 137 45.00 4.98 59.94
C GLY A 137 43.80 5.65 59.27
N GLN A 138 43.87 6.98 59.12
CA GLN A 138 42.79 7.78 58.54
C GLN A 138 42.80 7.70 57.01
N VAL A 139 41.79 7.04 56.45
CA VAL A 139 41.57 6.96 55.00
C VAL A 139 40.63 8.07 54.57
N ARG A 140 41.09 8.93 53.66
CA ARG A 140 40.34 10.09 53.19
C ARG A 140 39.11 9.72 52.34
N TYR A 141 38.14 10.63 52.33
CA TYR A 141 36.87 10.52 51.60
C TYR A 141 36.97 9.97 50.16
N GLU A 142 37.81 10.54 49.30
CA GLU A 142 37.89 10.14 47.88
C GLU A 142 38.48 8.74 47.72
N SER A 143 39.41 8.38 48.61
CA SER A 143 40.03 7.05 48.63
C SER A 143 39.03 5.98 49.07
N LEU A 144 38.10 6.33 49.97
CA LEU A 144 37.00 5.44 50.39
C LEU A 144 36.04 5.15 49.24
N ILE A 145 35.63 6.18 48.47
CA ILE A 145 34.76 6.01 47.30
C ILE A 145 35.37 5.01 46.31
N TYR A 146 36.64 5.20 45.97
CA TYR A 146 37.33 4.30 45.06
C TYR A 146 37.52 2.89 45.63
N ALA A 147 37.80 2.78 46.92
CA ALA A 147 37.91 1.50 47.61
C ALA A 147 36.59 0.71 47.58
N TYR A 148 35.47 1.34 47.94
CA TYR A 148 34.16 0.69 47.95
C TYR A 148 33.67 0.34 46.54
N ALA A 149 33.97 1.16 45.53
CA ALA A 149 33.73 0.80 44.12
C ALA A 149 34.44 -0.50 43.74
N ARG A 150 35.72 -0.65 44.11
CA ARG A 150 36.48 -1.89 43.86
C ARG A 150 35.95 -3.09 44.65
N ILE A 151 35.50 -2.90 45.90
CA ILE A 151 34.88 -3.97 46.69
C ILE A 151 33.61 -4.49 46.01
N ILE A 152 32.72 -3.59 45.56
CA ILE A 152 31.46 -3.97 44.88
C ILE A 152 31.76 -4.65 43.55
N ASN A 153 32.71 -4.12 42.76
CA ASN A 153 33.12 -4.74 41.49
C ASN A 153 33.70 -6.14 41.71
N PHE A 154 34.53 -6.34 42.74
CA PHE A 154 35.06 -7.65 43.11
C PHE A 154 33.92 -8.62 43.44
N TYR A 155 32.99 -8.22 44.31
CA TYR A 155 31.84 -9.06 44.67
C TYR A 155 31.00 -9.42 43.45
N ASN A 156 30.76 -8.47 42.53
CA ASN A 156 29.96 -8.73 41.33
C ASN A 156 30.63 -9.74 40.38
N SER A 157 31.95 -9.89 40.44
CA SER A 157 32.69 -10.87 39.65
C SER A 157 32.86 -12.23 40.34
N THR A 158 32.93 -12.28 41.68
CA THR A 158 33.29 -13.50 42.43
C THR A 158 32.17 -14.07 43.29
N GLY A 159 31.10 -13.30 43.53
CA GLY A 159 30.03 -13.65 44.47
C GLY A 159 30.44 -13.57 45.95
N LYS A 160 31.66 -13.12 46.27
CA LYS A 160 32.20 -13.02 47.64
C LYS A 160 32.83 -11.66 47.88
N LEU A 161 32.75 -11.16 49.10
CA LEU A 161 33.51 -9.96 49.49
C LEU A 161 35.00 -10.31 49.60
N PRO A 162 35.91 -9.39 49.22
CA PRO A 162 37.36 -9.65 49.24
C PRO A 162 37.89 -9.75 50.68
N ASP A 163 38.83 -10.67 50.95
CA ASP A 163 39.38 -10.80 52.32
C ASP A 163 40.20 -9.57 52.75
N HIS A 164 40.74 -8.84 51.78
CA HIS A 164 41.41 -7.56 51.97
C HIS A 164 41.35 -6.71 50.68
N ILE A 165 41.59 -5.41 50.83
CA ILE A 165 41.78 -4.49 49.71
C ILE A 165 43.02 -3.60 49.94
N THR A 166 43.67 -3.16 48.88
CA THR A 166 44.74 -2.15 48.99
C THR A 166 44.15 -0.75 48.83
N ILE A 167 44.25 0.08 49.86
CA ILE A 167 43.88 1.49 49.83
C ILE A 167 44.93 2.28 49.06
N GLN A 168 44.47 3.00 48.04
CA GLN A 168 45.26 3.91 47.23
C GLN A 168 44.88 5.35 47.58
N GLN A 169 45.86 6.25 47.58
CA GLN A 169 45.62 7.66 47.87
C GLN A 169 45.06 8.38 46.65
N ILE A 170 43.77 8.73 46.72
CA ILE A 170 43.09 9.60 45.77
C ILE A 170 42.76 10.91 46.45
N THR A 171 43.09 12.04 45.81
CA THR A 171 42.95 13.38 46.42
C THR A 171 42.10 14.36 45.60
N LYS A 172 41.73 13.98 44.37
CA LYS A 172 41.00 14.83 43.43
C LYS A 172 39.62 14.26 43.16
N LYS A 173 38.63 15.17 43.04
CA LYS A 173 37.23 14.91 42.68
C LYS A 173 36.85 15.90 41.59
N GLU A 174 36.51 15.42 40.39
CA GLU A 174 36.18 16.29 39.25
C GLU A 174 35.40 15.53 38.18
N GLY A 175 34.53 16.24 37.46
CA GLY A 175 33.87 15.72 36.26
C GLY A 175 32.61 14.91 36.52
N THR A 176 31.79 14.79 35.47
CA THR A 176 30.56 13.99 35.47
C THR A 176 30.72 12.88 34.44
N ILE A 177 30.45 11.64 34.84
CA ILE A 177 30.42 10.49 33.93
C ILE A 177 29.00 9.94 33.81
N THR A 178 28.54 9.72 32.59
CA THR A 178 27.17 9.28 32.29
C THR A 178 27.19 7.91 31.66
N ARG A 179 26.31 7.02 32.12
CA ARG A 179 26.18 5.66 31.59
C ARG A 179 25.92 5.73 30.08
N PRO A 180 26.69 5.02 29.25
CA PRO A 180 26.44 4.92 27.82
C PRO A 180 25.04 4.37 27.54
N ARG A 181 24.40 4.92 26.51
CA ARG A 181 23.17 4.40 25.92
C ARG A 181 23.36 4.34 24.41
N ALA A 182 23.39 3.12 23.87
CA ALA A 182 23.50 2.90 22.43
C ALA A 182 22.23 3.37 21.73
N ASP A 183 22.42 4.12 20.65
CA ASP A 183 21.37 4.42 19.69
C ASP A 183 21.98 4.74 18.34
N TYR A 184 21.26 4.48 17.26
CA TYR A 184 21.71 4.83 15.92
C TYR A 184 20.56 4.95 14.92
N THR A 185 20.88 5.61 13.82
CA THR A 185 20.05 5.68 12.60
C THR A 185 20.90 5.26 11.41
N TYR A 186 20.28 4.97 10.27
CA TYR A 186 21.00 4.65 9.04
C TYR A 186 20.32 5.26 7.82
N LYS A 187 21.08 5.42 6.74
CA LYS A 187 20.60 5.76 5.39
C LYS A 187 21.18 4.74 4.41
N ILE A 188 20.41 4.33 3.41
CA ILE A 188 20.87 3.38 2.38
C ILE A 188 20.84 4.09 1.02
N GLU A 189 21.92 4.00 0.26
CA GLU A 189 22.08 4.47 -1.12
C GLU A 189 22.62 3.32 -1.98
N GLY A 190 21.80 2.78 -2.88
CA GLY A 190 22.13 1.55 -3.61
C GLY A 190 22.34 0.37 -2.65
N TYR A 191 23.52 -0.24 -2.69
CA TYR A 191 23.94 -1.30 -1.75
C TYR A 191 24.62 -0.74 -0.49
N THR A 192 24.91 0.55 -0.44
CA THR A 192 25.73 1.17 0.61
C THR A 192 24.85 1.72 1.73
N THR A 193 25.08 1.26 2.95
CA THR A 193 24.44 1.77 4.16
C THR A 193 25.41 2.65 4.94
N TYR A 194 24.98 3.87 5.23
CA TYR A 194 25.66 4.84 6.07
C TYR A 194 25.05 4.81 7.47
N PHE A 195 25.82 4.38 8.47
CA PHE A 195 25.38 4.35 9.86
C PHE A 195 25.74 5.65 10.58
N MET A 196 24.80 6.16 11.37
CA MET A 196 24.93 7.42 12.10
C MET A 196 24.67 7.17 13.58
N ASP A 197 25.73 7.27 14.39
CA ASP A 197 25.68 7.15 15.84
C ASP A 197 24.78 8.25 16.46
N LYS A 198 23.81 7.82 17.27
CA LYS A 198 22.96 8.67 18.10
C LYS A 198 23.12 8.36 19.59
N SER A 199 24.13 7.56 19.92
CA SER A 199 24.39 7.13 21.30
C SER A 199 24.73 8.31 22.20
N THR A 200 24.34 8.21 23.46
CA THR A 200 24.55 9.25 24.48
C THR A 200 25.38 8.73 25.64
N GLY A 201 25.92 9.64 26.45
CA GLY A 201 26.70 9.34 27.65
C GLY A 201 28.21 9.33 27.41
N SER A 202 28.96 8.84 28.39
CA SER A 202 30.43 8.83 28.34
C SER A 202 30.94 7.59 27.61
N ILE A 203 30.96 7.66 26.27
CA ILE A 203 31.37 6.56 25.38
C ILE A 203 32.89 6.63 25.12
N GLN A 204 33.54 5.47 25.15
CA GLN A 204 34.98 5.30 24.87
C GLN A 204 35.25 4.47 23.62
N SER A 205 34.33 3.59 23.22
CA SER A 205 34.46 2.77 22.00
C SER A 205 33.12 2.35 21.43
N TRP A 206 33.09 2.13 20.11
CA TRP A 206 31.98 1.57 19.36
C TRP A 206 32.38 0.19 18.82
N GLN A 207 31.43 -0.72 18.76
CA GLN A 207 31.57 -2.02 18.12
C GLN A 207 30.26 -2.31 17.39
N TRP A 208 30.35 -2.45 16.08
CA TRP A 208 29.25 -2.83 15.21
C TRP A 208 29.39 -4.29 14.85
N ASP A 209 28.28 -5.01 14.96
CA ASP A 209 28.02 -6.23 14.21
C ASP A 209 27.08 -5.84 13.07
N LEU A 210 27.55 -5.95 11.83
CA LEU A 210 26.83 -5.50 10.65
C LEU A 210 25.82 -6.55 10.14
N GLY A 211 25.73 -7.71 10.81
CA GLY A 211 24.70 -8.72 10.55
C GLY A 211 24.96 -9.62 9.34
N ASP A 212 26.10 -9.47 8.67
CA ASP A 212 26.55 -10.28 7.52
C ASP A 212 27.91 -10.96 7.75
N ASN A 213 28.24 -11.20 9.02
CA ASN A 213 29.54 -11.65 9.53
C ASN A 213 30.68 -10.63 9.42
N THR A 214 30.38 -9.37 9.11
CA THR A 214 31.36 -8.27 9.18
C THR A 214 31.13 -7.41 10.43
N THR A 215 32.19 -6.73 10.88
CA THR A 215 32.16 -5.87 12.07
C THR A 215 32.90 -4.55 11.79
N SER A 216 32.62 -3.52 12.59
CA SER A 216 33.35 -2.25 12.55
C SER A 216 33.55 -1.67 13.94
N THR A 217 34.60 -0.87 14.12
CA THR A 217 34.87 -0.10 15.34
C THR A 217 34.75 1.41 15.14
N GLU A 218 34.44 1.83 13.91
CA GLU A 218 34.21 3.24 13.58
C GLU A 218 32.94 3.75 14.28
N ARG A 219 32.92 5.04 14.59
CA ARG A 219 31.73 5.68 15.15
C ARG A 219 30.56 5.69 14.15
N ASN A 220 30.84 6.00 12.89
CA ASN A 220 29.87 6.11 11.80
C ASN A 220 30.34 5.27 10.61
N PRO A 221 30.25 3.92 10.65
CA PRO A 221 30.74 3.09 9.57
C PRO A 221 29.88 3.24 8.31
N THR A 222 30.50 2.98 7.17
CA THR A 222 29.82 2.80 5.88
C THR A 222 30.03 1.35 5.44
N HIS A 223 28.95 0.66 5.03
CA HIS A 223 29.03 -0.75 4.65
C HIS A 223 28.19 -1.07 3.42
N THR A 224 28.71 -1.91 2.52
CA THR A 224 28.00 -2.33 1.30
C THR A 224 27.44 -3.73 1.48
N TYR A 225 26.12 -3.87 1.46
CA TYR A 225 25.41 -5.13 1.62
C TYR A 225 25.13 -5.81 0.28
N LYS A 226 24.68 -7.07 0.31
CA LYS A 226 23.93 -7.67 -0.81
C LYS A 226 22.43 -7.49 -0.53
N ALA A 227 21.58 -7.88 -1.47
CA ALA A 227 20.15 -7.94 -1.18
C ALA A 227 19.90 -8.99 -0.08
N GLY A 228 19.12 -8.63 0.92
CA GLY A 228 18.85 -9.49 2.09
C GLY A 228 18.42 -8.71 3.32
N THR A 229 18.15 -9.45 4.39
CA THR A 229 17.82 -8.91 5.71
C THR A 229 18.98 -9.15 6.67
N TYR A 230 19.39 -8.12 7.39
CA TYR A 230 20.54 -8.12 8.29
C TYR A 230 20.14 -7.62 9.68
N THR A 231 20.62 -8.31 10.72
CA THR A 231 20.42 -7.86 12.11
C THR A 231 21.64 -7.07 12.55
N VAL A 232 21.56 -5.75 12.45
CA VAL A 232 22.68 -4.86 12.79
C VAL A 232 22.63 -4.54 14.28
N THR A 233 23.76 -4.65 14.97
CA THR A 233 23.88 -4.34 16.40
C THR A 233 25.03 -3.37 16.66
N LEU A 234 24.71 -2.23 17.28
CA LEU A 234 25.71 -1.31 17.85
C LEU A 234 25.88 -1.59 19.33
N THR A 235 27.12 -1.85 19.75
CA THR A 235 27.54 -1.91 21.14
C THR A 235 28.45 -0.73 21.46
N VAL A 236 28.02 0.15 22.36
CA VAL A 236 28.89 1.21 22.91
C VAL A 236 29.41 0.82 24.28
N ARG A 237 30.65 1.17 24.58
CA ARG A 237 31.29 0.91 25.87
C ARG A 237 31.82 2.20 26.48
N GLY A 238 31.76 2.30 27.80
CA GLY A 238 32.31 3.42 28.55
C GLY A 238 32.52 3.06 30.01
N TYR A 239 33.73 3.26 30.52
CA TYR A 239 34.12 3.00 31.91
C TYR A 239 33.67 1.63 32.45
N GLY A 240 33.79 0.58 31.62
CA GLY A 240 33.50 -0.81 31.99
C GLY A 240 32.02 -1.21 31.97
N VAL A 241 31.12 -0.31 31.56
CA VAL A 241 29.71 -0.63 31.27
C VAL A 241 29.45 -0.58 29.76
N THR A 242 28.46 -1.33 29.31
CA THR A 242 28.08 -1.43 27.89
C THR A 242 26.60 -1.16 27.70
N SER A 243 26.24 -0.70 26.50
CA SER A 243 24.86 -0.62 26.04
C SER A 243 24.81 -1.10 24.59
N THR A 244 23.74 -1.81 24.26
CA THR A 244 23.51 -2.36 22.92
C THR A 244 22.21 -1.85 22.33
N ARG A 245 22.21 -1.64 21.02
CA ARG A 245 21.03 -1.32 20.21
C ARG A 245 21.05 -2.23 18.99
N THR A 246 19.94 -2.90 18.71
CA THR A 246 19.80 -3.80 17.56
C THR A 246 18.62 -3.36 16.69
N MET A 247 18.81 -3.32 15.37
CA MET A 247 17.77 -3.05 14.39
C MET A 247 17.89 -4.01 13.20
N MET A 248 16.75 -4.38 12.61
CA MET A 248 16.73 -5.07 11.33
C MET A 248 16.92 -4.08 10.19
N LEU A 249 17.82 -4.41 9.28
CA LEU A 249 18.11 -3.70 8.04
C LEU A 249 17.64 -4.60 6.89
N GLU A 250 16.80 -4.08 6.01
CA GLU A 250 16.32 -4.78 4.83
C GLU A 250 16.86 -4.08 3.59
N VAL A 251 17.68 -4.79 2.82
CA VAL A 251 18.29 -4.30 1.58
C VAL A 251 17.61 -5.01 0.43
N MET A 252 16.73 -4.31 -0.26
CA MET A 252 15.97 -4.79 -1.42
C MET A 252 16.32 -3.96 -2.64
N LEU A 253 16.40 -4.57 -3.82
CA LEU A 253 16.77 -3.88 -5.05
C LEU A 253 15.94 -4.35 -6.24
N ALA A 254 15.50 -3.40 -7.06
CA ALA A 254 15.05 -3.68 -8.41
C ALA A 254 16.24 -3.59 -9.39
N THR A 255 16.35 -4.51 -10.34
CA THR A 255 17.25 -4.44 -11.48
C THR A 255 16.44 -4.10 -12.72
N ILE A 256 16.79 -3.04 -13.42
CA ILE A 256 16.07 -2.53 -14.59
C ILE A 256 16.98 -2.65 -15.80
N HIS A 257 16.50 -3.26 -16.86
CA HIS A 257 17.15 -3.32 -18.16
C HIS A 257 16.39 -2.45 -19.16
N VAL A 258 17.09 -1.61 -19.90
CA VAL A 258 16.51 -0.73 -20.92
C VAL A 258 17.24 -0.97 -22.23
N ASN A 259 16.52 -1.48 -23.23
CA ASN A 259 17.04 -1.80 -24.54
C ASN A 259 16.26 -1.07 -25.62
N SER A 260 16.92 -0.62 -26.69
CA SER A 260 16.24 -0.03 -27.84
C SER A 260 16.87 -0.42 -29.17
N THR A 261 16.05 -0.51 -30.22
CA THR A 261 16.51 -0.62 -31.62
C THR A 261 16.97 0.72 -32.18
N ALA A 262 16.51 1.85 -31.61
CA ALA A 262 17.02 3.16 -31.95
C ALA A 262 18.49 3.26 -31.53
N VAL A 263 19.25 4.07 -32.26
CA VAL A 263 20.70 4.16 -32.10
C VAL A 263 21.12 5.53 -31.63
N THR A 264 22.22 5.60 -30.88
CA THR A 264 22.87 6.88 -30.57
C THR A 264 23.36 7.56 -31.86
N PHE A 265 23.74 8.83 -31.78
CA PHE A 265 24.37 9.54 -32.91
C PHE A 265 25.64 8.86 -33.45
N LEU A 266 26.25 7.94 -32.70
CA LEU A 266 27.40 7.13 -33.10
C LEU A 266 26.99 5.78 -33.74
N GLY A 267 25.70 5.49 -33.90
CA GLY A 267 25.19 4.25 -34.48
C GLY A 267 25.16 3.06 -33.51
N GLN A 268 25.30 3.29 -32.20
CA GLN A 268 25.26 2.23 -31.19
C GLN A 268 23.84 2.04 -30.64
N THR A 269 23.37 0.79 -30.51
CA THR A 269 22.09 0.47 -29.88
C THR A 269 22.12 0.73 -28.37
N LEU A 270 20.95 1.03 -27.78
CA LEU A 270 20.83 1.21 -26.34
C LEU A 270 20.71 -0.14 -25.63
N ASN A 271 21.57 -0.38 -24.63
CA ASN A 271 21.47 -1.49 -23.69
C ASN A 271 22.05 -1.06 -22.32
N LEU A 272 21.16 -0.67 -21.41
CA LEU A 272 21.52 -0.16 -20.09
C LEU A 272 20.95 -1.07 -18.99
N THR A 273 21.68 -1.19 -17.89
CA THR A 273 21.23 -1.91 -16.68
C THR A 273 21.43 -1.06 -15.44
N PHE A 274 20.38 -0.91 -14.64
CA PHE A 274 20.36 -0.13 -13.40
C PHE A 274 19.97 -1.01 -12.23
N LYS A 275 20.45 -0.65 -11.03
CA LYS A 275 20.03 -1.25 -9.76
C LYS A 275 19.50 -0.18 -8.84
N MET A 276 18.25 -0.32 -8.41
CA MET A 276 17.53 0.69 -7.64
C MET A 276 17.13 0.17 -6.28
N PRO A 277 17.52 0.87 -5.20
CA PRO A 277 17.16 0.46 -3.86
C PRO A 277 15.66 0.63 -3.59
N LEU A 278 15.06 -0.36 -2.94
CA LEU A 278 13.66 -0.41 -2.54
C LEU A 278 13.54 -0.13 -1.03
N ASN A 279 14.02 1.04 -0.61
CA ASN A 279 14.12 1.38 0.82
C ASN A 279 12.92 2.19 1.35
N ASN A 280 12.08 2.67 0.43
CA ASN A 280 10.87 3.43 0.72
C ASN A 280 9.65 2.51 0.71
N THR A 281 8.61 2.88 1.47
CA THR A 281 7.32 2.14 1.48
C THR A 281 6.73 2.00 0.08
N ALA A 282 6.81 3.06 -0.73
CA ALA A 282 6.50 3.07 -2.14
C ALA A 282 7.70 3.60 -2.91
N LYS A 283 8.01 2.97 -4.04
CA LYS A 283 9.07 3.36 -4.98
C LYS A 283 8.45 3.68 -6.32
N TRP A 284 8.83 4.83 -6.87
CA TRP A 284 8.45 5.25 -8.21
C TRP A 284 9.64 5.10 -9.17
N ILE A 285 9.46 4.30 -10.22
CA ILE A 285 10.42 4.15 -11.30
C ILE A 285 9.68 4.35 -12.63
N SER A 286 10.09 5.29 -13.47
CA SER A 286 9.56 5.39 -14.84
C SER A 286 10.68 5.40 -15.86
N ILE A 287 10.46 4.73 -16.99
CA ILE A 287 11.30 4.86 -18.18
C ILE A 287 10.42 5.44 -19.29
N GLY A 288 10.92 6.44 -20.00
CA GLY A 288 10.19 7.00 -21.12
C GLY A 288 11.10 7.54 -22.20
N ALA A 289 10.52 7.88 -23.34
CA ALA A 289 11.17 8.52 -24.47
C ALA A 289 10.43 9.82 -24.80
N MET A 290 11.18 10.93 -24.83
CA MET A 290 10.66 12.23 -25.26
C MET A 290 11.14 12.58 -26.65
N ALA A 291 10.23 13.03 -27.51
CA ALA A 291 10.58 13.46 -28.86
C ALA A 291 11.42 14.75 -28.81
N THR A 292 12.52 14.80 -29.55
CA THR A 292 13.42 15.99 -29.63
C THR A 292 13.61 16.53 -31.05
N GLY A 293 13.00 15.88 -32.03
CA GLY A 293 12.99 16.26 -33.44
C GLY A 293 12.74 15.02 -34.30
N PRO A 294 12.60 15.14 -35.63
CA PRO A 294 12.19 14.05 -36.50
C PRO A 294 12.94 12.75 -36.25
N PHE A 295 12.21 11.74 -35.73
CA PHE A 295 12.74 10.43 -35.35
C PHE A 295 13.96 10.47 -34.42
N ASN A 296 14.04 11.51 -33.57
CA ASN A 296 15.03 11.68 -32.52
C ASN A 296 14.32 11.75 -31.17
N GLU A 297 14.92 11.10 -30.18
CA GLU A 297 14.33 10.92 -28.87
C GLU A 297 15.36 11.04 -27.76
N THR A 298 14.98 11.63 -26.63
CA THR A 298 15.71 11.51 -25.38
C THR A 298 15.05 10.42 -24.53
N VAL A 299 15.77 9.33 -24.26
CA VAL A 299 15.34 8.33 -23.28
C VAL A 299 15.68 8.83 -21.88
N PHE A 300 14.71 8.77 -20.98
CA PHE A 300 14.84 9.23 -19.60
C PHE A 300 14.39 8.18 -18.58
N LEU A 301 14.90 8.34 -17.36
CA LEU A 301 14.55 7.60 -16.17
C LEU A 301 14.00 8.57 -15.12
N VAL A 302 12.92 8.21 -14.44
CA VAL A 302 12.46 8.90 -13.23
C VAL A 302 12.64 7.98 -12.04
N GLU A 303 13.27 8.48 -10.98
CA GLU A 303 13.36 7.82 -9.67
C GLU A 303 12.81 8.76 -8.60
N ASP A 304 11.69 8.37 -7.97
CA ASP A 304 11.06 9.11 -6.86
C ASP A 304 10.88 10.64 -7.12
N GLY A 305 10.55 11.00 -8.36
CA GLY A 305 10.33 12.39 -8.79
C GLY A 305 11.53 13.12 -9.38
N VAL A 306 12.70 12.49 -9.41
CA VAL A 306 13.89 13.04 -10.06
C VAL A 306 14.08 12.40 -11.43
N ALA A 307 14.09 13.21 -12.48
CA ALA A 307 14.33 12.76 -13.84
C ALA A 307 15.82 12.81 -14.21
N TYR A 308 16.29 11.78 -14.89
CA TYR A 308 17.65 11.61 -15.39
C TYR A 308 17.59 11.32 -16.89
N LYS A 309 18.43 12.00 -17.66
CA LYS A 309 18.66 11.63 -19.05
C LYS A 309 19.49 10.35 -19.12
N LEU A 310 19.03 9.36 -19.86
CA LEU A 310 19.77 8.12 -20.10
C LEU A 310 20.55 8.18 -21.42
N ALA A 311 19.89 8.57 -22.52
CA ALA A 311 20.49 8.59 -23.84
C ALA A 311 19.76 9.53 -24.80
N GLU A 312 20.46 9.98 -25.84
CA GLU A 312 19.86 10.58 -27.03
C GLU A 312 19.92 9.53 -28.14
N LEU A 313 18.78 9.21 -28.72
CA LEU A 313 18.62 8.21 -29.76
C LEU A 313 18.03 8.83 -31.03
N THR A 314 18.28 8.17 -32.16
CA THR A 314 17.72 8.47 -33.46
C THR A 314 17.38 7.17 -34.16
N ASN A 315 16.32 7.18 -34.97
CA ASN A 315 16.01 6.02 -35.80
C ASN A 315 17.14 5.74 -36.80
N PRO A 316 17.68 4.52 -36.87
CA PRO A 316 18.84 4.22 -37.71
C PRO A 316 18.57 4.43 -39.22
N PHE A 317 17.35 4.18 -39.68
CA PHE A 317 17.00 4.40 -41.08
C PHE A 317 16.94 5.89 -41.40
N TYR A 318 16.27 6.69 -40.56
CA TYR A 318 16.24 8.14 -40.68
C TYR A 318 17.64 8.74 -40.59
N GLN A 319 18.47 8.31 -39.64
CA GLN A 319 19.83 8.84 -39.43
C GLN A 319 20.67 8.82 -40.71
N VAL A 320 20.60 7.72 -41.47
CA VAL A 320 21.36 7.52 -42.71
C VAL A 320 20.68 8.23 -43.90
N ASN A 321 19.35 8.31 -43.92
CA ASN A 321 18.59 8.78 -45.08
C ASN A 321 18.05 10.21 -44.96
N ARG A 322 18.23 10.92 -43.85
CA ARG A 322 17.60 12.23 -43.60
C ARG A 322 17.81 13.27 -44.71
N GLN A 323 18.92 13.19 -45.46
CA GLN A 323 19.24 14.09 -46.57
C GLN A 323 18.69 13.63 -47.93
N SER A 324 18.17 12.40 -48.04
CA SER A 324 17.66 11.85 -49.31
C SER A 324 16.25 12.32 -49.66
N GLN A 325 15.53 12.88 -48.68
CA GLN A 325 14.17 13.37 -48.83
C GLN A 325 14.01 14.75 -48.19
N ARG A 326 13.00 15.50 -48.64
CA ARG A 326 12.62 16.78 -48.05
C ARG A 326 11.87 16.55 -46.73
N GLU A 327 11.88 17.55 -45.85
CA GLU A 327 11.27 17.51 -44.52
C GLU A 327 9.81 17.02 -44.52
N ILE A 328 8.99 17.50 -45.47
CA ILE A 328 7.58 17.12 -45.60
C ILE A 328 7.35 15.61 -45.77
N VAL A 329 8.30 14.89 -46.37
CA VAL A 329 8.24 13.43 -46.56
C VAL A 329 8.39 12.72 -45.22
N TRP A 330 9.29 13.22 -44.37
CA TRP A 330 9.52 12.68 -43.03
C TRP A 330 8.36 13.01 -42.09
N THR A 331 7.81 14.22 -42.18
CA THR A 331 6.57 14.60 -41.46
C THR A 331 5.40 13.70 -41.85
N ALA A 332 5.20 13.46 -43.15
CA ALA A 332 4.15 12.57 -43.63
C ALA A 332 4.38 11.12 -43.17
N THR A 333 5.64 10.64 -43.18
CA THR A 333 6.03 9.31 -42.69
C THR A 333 5.67 9.11 -41.21
N ALA A 334 5.98 10.09 -40.37
CA ALA A 334 5.69 10.04 -38.93
C ALA A 334 4.18 9.92 -38.67
N GLY A 335 3.36 10.79 -39.29
CA GLY A 335 1.91 10.72 -39.11
C GLY A 335 1.27 9.49 -39.76
N LEU A 336 1.86 8.91 -40.81
CA LEU A 336 1.39 7.65 -41.40
C LEU A 336 1.54 6.48 -40.42
N ASN A 337 2.67 6.36 -39.74
CA ASN A 337 2.90 5.29 -38.75
C ASN A 337 1.84 5.33 -37.63
N ARG A 338 1.44 6.53 -37.21
CA ARG A 338 0.35 6.72 -36.24
C ARG A 338 -1.01 6.35 -36.83
N LEU A 339 -1.29 6.78 -38.07
CA LEU A 339 -2.56 6.54 -38.73
C LEU A 339 -2.83 5.05 -38.92
N ILE A 340 -1.83 4.29 -39.38
CA ILE A 340 -1.95 2.84 -39.56
C ILE A 340 -2.36 2.17 -38.25
N GLU A 341 -1.73 2.55 -37.14
CA GLU A 341 -2.05 2.02 -35.82
C GLU A 341 -3.50 2.32 -35.40
N ILE A 342 -4.02 3.50 -35.73
CA ILE A 342 -5.43 3.87 -35.48
C ILE A 342 -6.36 3.05 -36.38
N CYS A 343 -6.06 2.93 -37.67
CA CYS A 343 -6.86 2.17 -38.63
C CYS A 343 -6.98 0.70 -38.23
N THR A 344 -5.86 0.06 -37.84
CA THR A 344 -5.84 -1.32 -37.36
C THR A 344 -6.71 -1.49 -36.12
N LYS A 345 -6.71 -0.52 -35.18
CA LYS A 345 -7.54 -0.57 -33.97
C LYS A 345 -9.03 -0.39 -34.24
N LEU A 346 -9.38 0.57 -35.09
CA LEU A 346 -10.76 0.90 -35.40
C LEU A 346 -11.38 -0.01 -36.47
N GLY A 347 -10.59 -0.90 -37.07
CA GLY A 347 -11.03 -1.77 -38.16
C GLY A 347 -11.42 -0.99 -39.42
N LEU A 348 -10.76 0.15 -39.67
CA LEU A 348 -11.01 1.00 -40.84
C LEU A 348 -10.34 0.43 -42.10
N ASP A 349 -10.82 0.79 -43.28
CA ASP A 349 -10.11 0.50 -44.53
C ASP A 349 -8.79 1.28 -44.56
N GLU A 350 -7.69 0.56 -44.31
CA GLU A 350 -6.35 1.12 -44.24
C GLU A 350 -5.97 1.79 -45.57
N LEU A 351 -6.33 1.21 -46.73
CA LEU A 351 -5.82 1.69 -48.01
C LEU A 351 -6.44 3.03 -48.41
N GLU A 352 -7.74 3.19 -48.25
CA GLU A 352 -8.44 4.45 -48.55
C GLU A 352 -7.95 5.57 -47.61
N THR A 353 -7.91 5.29 -46.31
CA THR A 353 -7.51 6.25 -45.29
C THR A 353 -6.05 6.71 -45.46
N ILE A 354 -5.14 5.79 -45.78
CA ILE A 354 -3.73 6.12 -46.05
C ILE A 354 -3.60 7.01 -47.28
N ASN A 355 -4.33 6.72 -48.36
CA ASN A 355 -4.29 7.52 -49.58
C ASN A 355 -4.83 8.93 -49.36
N GLU A 356 -5.95 9.08 -48.65
CA GLU A 356 -6.49 10.38 -48.26
C GLU A 356 -5.51 11.20 -47.44
N TYR A 357 -4.90 10.58 -46.42
CA TYR A 357 -3.89 11.23 -45.59
C TYR A 357 -2.70 11.73 -46.42
N LEU A 358 -2.14 10.90 -47.29
CA LEU A 358 -0.99 11.30 -48.12
C LEU A 358 -1.35 12.40 -49.14
N ASN A 359 -2.60 12.44 -49.63
CA ASN A 359 -3.07 13.47 -50.55
C ASN A 359 -3.22 14.85 -49.90
N ASN A 360 -3.27 14.92 -48.55
CA ASN A 360 -3.26 16.21 -47.83
C ASN A 360 -1.89 16.90 -47.85
N PHE A 361 -0.84 16.22 -48.31
CA PHE A 361 0.51 16.76 -48.42
C PHE A 361 0.88 17.01 -49.89
N ASN A 362 1.69 18.04 -50.14
CA ASN A 362 2.23 18.35 -51.47
C ASN A 362 3.39 17.39 -51.84
N LEU A 363 3.07 16.11 -52.01
CA LEU A 363 4.00 15.02 -52.29
C LEU A 363 3.94 14.60 -53.77
N THR A 364 5.10 14.31 -54.35
CA THR A 364 5.21 13.61 -55.63
C THR A 364 4.88 12.13 -55.47
N GLU A 365 4.51 11.44 -56.56
CA GLU A 365 4.27 9.99 -56.55
C GLU A 365 5.51 9.18 -56.12
N GLN A 366 6.72 9.67 -56.41
CA GLN A 366 7.96 9.06 -55.92
C GLN A 366 8.10 9.17 -54.40
N GLU A 367 7.75 10.34 -53.82
CA GLU A 367 7.77 10.56 -52.38
C GLU A 367 6.70 9.70 -51.67
N LYS A 368 5.48 9.59 -52.23
CA LYS A 368 4.43 8.69 -51.71
C LYS A 368 4.91 7.23 -51.69
N ASN A 369 5.50 6.75 -52.79
CA ASN A 369 6.06 5.40 -52.85
C ASN A 369 7.21 5.19 -51.85
N PHE A 370 8.06 6.20 -51.66
CA PHE A 370 9.11 6.15 -50.64
C PHE A 370 8.53 5.96 -49.24
N ILE A 371 7.51 6.75 -48.89
CA ILE A 371 6.82 6.67 -47.58
C ILE A 371 6.21 5.27 -47.41
N LEU A 372 5.36 4.84 -48.34
CA LEU A 372 4.67 3.54 -48.29
C LEU A 372 5.64 2.34 -48.19
N THR A 373 6.84 2.47 -48.76
CA THR A 373 7.85 1.42 -48.72
C THR A 373 8.65 1.42 -47.41
N ASN A 374 8.87 2.58 -46.79
CA ASN A 374 9.87 2.73 -45.72
C ASN A 374 9.31 3.16 -44.36
N HIS A 375 8.02 3.51 -44.26
CA HIS A 375 7.46 4.06 -43.02
C HIS A 375 7.69 3.16 -41.79
N GLY A 376 7.49 1.84 -41.92
CA GLY A 376 7.72 0.88 -40.83
C GLY A 376 9.17 0.76 -40.38
N ARG A 377 10.15 1.19 -41.19
CA ARG A 377 11.58 1.25 -40.80
C ARG A 377 11.88 2.43 -39.89
N CYS A 378 10.95 3.37 -39.78
CA CYS A 378 11.01 4.53 -38.91
C CYS A 378 10.31 4.29 -37.56
N ILE A 379 10.05 3.03 -37.21
CA ILE A 379 9.49 2.60 -35.93
C ILE A 379 10.58 1.86 -35.16
N ASP A 380 10.88 2.34 -33.96
CA ASP A 380 11.78 1.66 -33.05
C ASP A 380 11.03 1.06 -31.86
N ILE A 381 11.69 0.16 -31.14
CA ILE A 381 11.17 -0.38 -29.88
C ILE A 381 12.01 0.10 -28.71
N LEU A 382 11.34 0.35 -27.58
CA LEU A 382 11.96 0.53 -26.27
C LEU A 382 11.47 -0.62 -25.38
N GLN A 383 12.35 -1.58 -25.12
CA GLN A 383 12.07 -2.70 -24.22
C GLN A 383 12.59 -2.39 -22.83
N VAL A 384 11.72 -2.51 -21.84
CA VAL A 384 12.05 -2.33 -20.43
C VAL A 384 11.74 -3.61 -19.68
N SER A 385 12.75 -4.15 -19.01
CA SER A 385 12.61 -5.31 -18.11
C SER A 385 12.94 -4.91 -16.69
N ILE A 386 12.22 -5.45 -15.73
CA ILE A 386 12.46 -5.24 -14.31
C ILE A 386 12.47 -6.58 -13.56
N GLU A 387 13.44 -6.77 -12.68
CA GLU A 387 13.50 -7.85 -11.70
C GLU A 387 13.56 -7.25 -10.30
N TYR A 388 12.79 -7.74 -9.34
CA TYR A 388 12.76 -7.22 -7.97
C TYR A 388 12.57 -8.37 -6.97
N PRO A 389 12.74 -8.19 -5.64
CA PRO A 389 12.65 -9.29 -4.68
C PRO A 389 11.20 -9.64 -4.29
N GLY A 390 10.30 -9.64 -5.28
CA GLY A 390 8.89 -10.02 -5.15
C GLY A 390 8.68 -11.54 -5.10
N GLU A 391 7.41 -11.94 -5.19
CA GLU A 391 7.05 -13.36 -5.30
C GLU A 391 7.27 -13.91 -6.70
N GLU A 392 7.71 -15.16 -6.81
CA GLU A 392 7.94 -15.83 -8.08
C GLU A 392 6.64 -16.00 -8.88
N SER A 393 6.81 -16.17 -10.19
CA SER A 393 5.71 -16.43 -11.13
C SER A 393 5.05 -17.76 -10.78
N VAL A 394 3.76 -17.88 -11.08
CA VAL A 394 2.98 -19.11 -10.85
C VAL A 394 2.37 -19.56 -12.16
N THR A 395 2.46 -20.85 -12.47
CA THR A 395 1.81 -21.45 -13.64
C THR A 395 0.69 -22.38 -13.19
N ILE A 396 -0.53 -22.14 -13.68
CA ILE A 396 -1.71 -22.98 -13.46
C ILE A 396 -2.39 -23.17 -14.82
N ALA A 397 -2.82 -24.39 -15.16
CA ALA A 397 -3.45 -24.70 -16.44
C ALA A 397 -2.62 -24.26 -17.68
N ASN A 398 -1.28 -24.38 -17.61
CA ASN A 398 -0.34 -23.86 -18.61
C ASN A 398 -0.38 -22.34 -18.85
N ILE A 399 -1.08 -21.58 -18.00
CA ILE A 399 -1.10 -20.12 -18.00
C ILE A 399 -0.13 -19.64 -16.93
N THR A 400 0.85 -18.83 -17.32
CA THR A 400 1.84 -18.27 -16.39
C THR A 400 1.45 -16.86 -15.99
N PHE A 401 1.22 -16.67 -14.70
CA PHE A 401 0.96 -15.37 -14.09
C PHE A 401 2.28 -14.69 -13.71
N PRO A 402 2.44 -13.39 -13.99
CA PRO A 402 3.67 -12.67 -13.71
C PRO A 402 4.01 -12.72 -12.22
N GLY A 403 5.30 -12.64 -11.92
CA GLY A 403 5.85 -12.71 -10.57
C GLY A 403 6.82 -11.58 -10.32
N ASN A 404 8.05 -11.93 -9.96
CA ASN A 404 9.08 -10.99 -9.57
C ASN A 404 9.89 -10.44 -10.76
N ARG A 405 9.39 -10.68 -11.98
CA ARG A 405 9.99 -10.26 -13.25
C ARG A 405 8.91 -9.80 -14.20
N SER A 406 9.16 -8.70 -14.90
CA SER A 406 8.30 -8.22 -15.98
C SER A 406 9.15 -7.67 -17.12
N THR A 407 8.69 -7.87 -18.35
CA THR A 407 9.25 -7.26 -19.55
C THR A 407 8.11 -6.63 -20.34
N ARG A 408 8.31 -5.39 -20.77
CA ARG A 408 7.36 -4.62 -21.57
C ARG A 408 8.08 -4.00 -22.75
N THR A 409 7.36 -3.90 -23.87
CA THR A 409 7.86 -3.29 -25.11
C THR A 409 6.97 -2.10 -25.43
N LEU A 410 7.59 -0.94 -25.59
CA LEU A 410 6.94 0.29 -26.03
C LEU A 410 7.36 0.59 -27.47
N LEU A 411 6.48 1.19 -28.25
CA LEU A 411 6.80 1.63 -29.60
C LEU A 411 7.23 3.10 -29.60
N LEU A 412 8.33 3.35 -30.29
CA LEU A 412 8.93 4.65 -30.54
C LEU A 412 8.54 5.06 -31.97
N LEU A 413 7.40 5.76 -32.08
CA LEU A 413 6.78 6.09 -33.37
C LEU A 413 7.13 7.49 -33.88
N TYR A 414 7.71 8.34 -33.02
CA TYR A 414 7.87 9.78 -33.24
C TYR A 414 6.57 10.43 -33.74
N THR A 415 5.68 10.82 -32.82
CA THR A 415 4.34 11.33 -33.19
C THR A 415 4.27 12.86 -33.39
N ASN A 416 5.41 13.57 -33.28
CA ASN A 416 5.50 15.03 -33.38
C ASN A 416 4.46 15.79 -32.52
N GLY A 417 4.06 15.22 -31.37
CA GLY A 417 3.08 15.81 -30.45
C GLY A 417 1.63 15.90 -30.96
N TYR A 418 1.34 15.50 -32.21
CA TYR A 418 -0.02 15.51 -32.75
C TYR A 418 -0.78 14.23 -32.37
N TYR A 419 -1.22 14.17 -31.11
CA TYR A 419 -2.26 13.23 -30.71
C TYR A 419 -3.61 13.78 -31.15
N ILE A 420 -4.37 13.00 -31.95
CA ILE A 420 -5.74 13.35 -32.32
C ILE A 420 -6.60 13.25 -31.06
N HIS A 421 -7.00 14.40 -30.50
CA HIS A 421 -8.08 14.47 -29.52
C HIS A 421 -9.41 14.10 -30.18
N PRO A 422 -10.39 13.54 -29.44
CA PRO A 422 -11.76 13.45 -29.92
C PRO A 422 -12.26 14.83 -30.41
N PRO A 423 -13.11 14.89 -31.44
CA PRO A 423 -13.67 16.16 -31.90
C PRO A 423 -14.42 16.86 -30.75
N GLY A 424 -13.92 17.99 -30.27
CA GLY A 424 -14.52 18.76 -29.17
C GLY A 424 -13.59 19.07 -28.00
N GLU A 425 -12.46 18.37 -27.87
CA GLU A 425 -11.41 18.68 -26.89
C GLU A 425 -10.18 19.28 -27.58
N THR A 426 -10.38 20.41 -28.24
CA THR A 426 -9.26 21.33 -28.46
C THR A 426 -8.87 21.90 -27.11
N GLY A 427 -7.80 21.39 -26.51
CA GLY A 427 -6.99 22.23 -25.63
C GLY A 427 -6.65 23.52 -26.41
N PRO A 428 -6.69 24.70 -25.79
CA PRO A 428 -6.53 25.94 -26.54
C PRO A 428 -5.21 25.92 -27.31
N ASN A 429 -5.27 26.18 -28.61
CA ASN A 429 -4.13 26.70 -29.34
C ASN A 429 -3.79 28.05 -28.71
N ILE A 430 -2.91 28.06 -27.71
CA ILE A 430 -2.41 29.29 -27.11
C ILE A 430 -1.26 29.78 -27.98
N ILE A 431 -1.59 30.60 -28.99
CA ILE A 431 -0.58 31.39 -29.70
C ILE A 431 -0.23 32.59 -28.80
N ILE A 432 0.96 32.56 -28.19
CA ILE A 432 1.53 33.74 -27.53
C ILE A 432 3.03 33.85 -27.87
N ASN A 433 3.36 34.81 -28.75
CA ASN A 433 4.65 35.50 -28.91
C ASN A 433 5.92 34.68 -29.22
N ASP A 434 6.02 34.06 -30.41
CA ASP A 434 7.26 33.77 -31.17
C ASP A 434 8.50 33.28 -30.37
N THR A 435 8.30 32.58 -29.26
CA THR A 435 9.36 31.96 -28.46
C THR A 435 8.93 30.55 -28.12
N LEU A 436 9.75 29.56 -28.50
CA LEU A 436 9.49 28.13 -28.32
C LEU A 436 9.00 27.81 -26.91
N THR A 437 7.74 27.39 -26.80
CA THR A 437 7.18 26.77 -25.60
C THR A 437 6.53 25.44 -25.97
N TRP A 438 6.84 24.42 -25.16
CA TRP A 438 6.43 23.03 -25.23
C TRP A 438 4.93 22.84 -25.50
N GLU A 439 4.60 22.37 -26.71
CA GLU A 439 3.25 21.97 -27.13
C GLU A 439 2.97 20.49 -26.79
N ALA A 440 1.72 20.05 -27.02
CA ALA A 440 1.11 18.75 -26.70
C ALA A 440 2.07 17.54 -26.60
N SER A 441 1.94 16.77 -25.50
CA SER A 441 2.59 15.48 -25.20
C SER A 441 3.91 15.22 -25.94
N ASN A 442 4.96 15.92 -25.55
CA ASN A 442 6.30 15.74 -26.11
C ASN A 442 6.99 14.42 -25.67
N TYR A 443 6.22 13.35 -25.43
CA TYR A 443 6.72 12.00 -25.19
C TYR A 443 6.00 10.99 -26.09
N ASP A 444 6.77 10.01 -26.58
CA ASP A 444 6.23 8.94 -27.42
C ASP A 444 5.75 7.75 -26.59
N ALA A 445 6.45 7.49 -25.48
CA ALA A 445 6.11 6.41 -24.57
C ALA A 445 6.63 6.66 -23.15
N ILE A 446 5.84 6.26 -22.16
CA ILE A 446 6.23 6.16 -20.75
C ILE A 446 5.74 4.83 -20.21
N ILE A 447 6.59 4.14 -19.47
CA ILE A 447 6.21 3.06 -18.57
C ILE A 447 6.62 3.42 -17.16
N THR A 448 5.72 3.16 -16.22
CA THR A 448 5.92 3.41 -14.80
C THR A 448 5.74 2.11 -14.03
N TYR A 449 6.68 1.80 -13.15
CA TYR A 449 6.60 0.75 -12.15
C TYR A 449 6.42 1.38 -10.77
N THR A 450 5.31 1.02 -10.14
CA THR A 450 4.99 1.41 -8.77
C THR A 450 5.19 0.21 -7.87
N ILE A 451 6.21 0.28 -7.00
CA ILE A 451 6.60 -0.86 -6.14
C ILE A 451 6.31 -0.52 -4.69
N ALA A 452 5.44 -1.30 -4.05
CA ALA A 452 5.14 -1.20 -2.63
C ALA A 452 5.91 -2.25 -1.83
N THR A 453 6.88 -1.82 -1.02
CA THR A 453 7.69 -2.72 -0.17
C THR A 453 7.00 -3.04 1.14
N LYS A 454 6.12 -2.15 1.58
CA LYS A 454 5.26 -2.27 2.76
C LYS A 454 3.83 -1.90 2.38
N LYS A 455 2.91 -2.14 3.31
CA LYS A 455 1.52 -1.71 3.15
C LYS A 455 1.43 -0.20 2.90
N ILE A 456 0.65 0.20 1.91
CA ILE A 456 0.38 1.61 1.61
C ILE A 456 -0.69 2.11 2.58
N THR A 457 -0.37 3.17 3.31
CA THR A 457 -1.26 3.78 4.31
C THR A 457 -1.82 5.10 3.81
N ASN A 458 -2.84 5.64 4.47
CA ASN A 458 -3.36 6.99 4.20
C ASN A 458 -2.24 8.04 4.25
N GLN A 459 -1.30 7.91 5.18
CA GLN A 459 -0.15 8.82 5.29
C GLN A 459 0.77 8.71 4.06
N THR A 460 1.02 7.47 3.59
CA THR A 460 1.82 7.23 2.39
C THR A 460 1.15 7.82 1.15
N LEU A 461 -0.15 7.58 0.96
CA LEU A 461 -0.90 8.08 -0.18
C LEU A 461 -0.96 9.63 -0.16
N GLN A 462 -1.27 10.26 0.99
CA GLN A 462 -1.25 11.73 1.11
C GLN A 462 0.11 12.34 0.81
N TYR A 463 1.20 11.72 1.29
CA TYR A 463 2.55 12.21 1.01
C TYR A 463 2.79 12.35 -0.49
N TRP A 464 2.35 11.35 -1.27
CA TRP A 464 2.46 11.40 -2.72
C TRP A 464 1.47 12.40 -3.31
N LEU A 465 0.16 12.33 -3.00
CA LEU A 465 -0.85 13.25 -3.54
C LEU A 465 -0.51 14.75 -3.40
N ASN A 466 0.24 15.13 -2.37
CA ASN A 466 0.69 16.51 -2.12
C ASN A 466 1.88 16.96 -3.00
N LYS A 467 2.43 16.09 -3.84
CA LYS A 467 3.49 16.44 -4.81
C LYS A 467 2.87 17.06 -6.04
N GLU A 468 3.57 18.05 -6.59
CA GLU A 468 3.21 18.73 -7.82
C GLU A 468 4.43 18.80 -8.75
N TYR A 469 4.18 18.65 -10.05
CA TYR A 469 5.19 18.74 -11.10
C TYR A 469 4.69 19.65 -12.22
N PRO A 470 5.58 20.41 -12.88
CA PRO A 470 5.19 21.23 -14.02
C PRO A 470 4.70 20.35 -15.18
N PRO A 471 3.82 20.87 -16.06
CA PRO A 471 3.37 20.14 -17.24
C PRO A 471 4.52 19.56 -18.06
N GLY A 472 4.39 18.30 -18.50
CA GLY A 472 5.38 17.60 -19.32
C GLY A 472 5.50 16.11 -18.98
N PRO A 473 6.48 15.40 -19.57
CA PRO A 473 6.65 13.95 -19.42
C PRO A 473 6.82 13.49 -17.96
N LEU A 474 7.47 14.29 -17.11
CA LEU A 474 7.62 13.98 -15.68
C LEU A 474 6.26 13.99 -14.95
N LYS A 475 5.38 14.94 -15.27
CA LYS A 475 4.03 14.99 -14.71
C LYS A 475 3.21 13.79 -15.20
N ALA A 476 3.27 13.48 -16.49
CA ALA A 476 2.60 12.31 -17.04
C ALA A 476 3.04 11.00 -16.35
N ALA A 477 4.35 10.80 -16.19
CA ALA A 477 4.92 9.67 -15.46
C ALA A 477 4.45 9.60 -13.99
N TYR A 478 4.29 10.77 -13.36
CA TYR A 478 3.77 10.88 -12.00
C TYR A 478 2.29 10.47 -11.89
N GLY A 479 1.44 10.86 -12.86
CA GLY A 479 0.06 10.39 -12.93
C GLY A 479 -0.04 8.86 -13.03
N LEU A 480 0.78 8.23 -13.88
CA LEU A 480 0.87 6.76 -13.98
C LEU A 480 1.35 6.11 -12.68
N PHE A 481 2.27 6.76 -11.96
CA PHE A 481 2.72 6.31 -10.65
C PHE A 481 1.59 6.36 -9.61
N LEU A 482 0.85 7.47 -9.56
CA LEU A 482 -0.31 7.60 -8.68
C LEU A 482 -1.34 6.52 -8.96
N ALA A 483 -1.62 6.21 -10.23
CA ALA A 483 -2.49 5.10 -10.62
C ALA A 483 -2.06 3.79 -9.95
N GLY A 484 -0.79 3.39 -10.13
CA GLY A 484 -0.28 2.17 -9.52
C GLY A 484 -0.30 2.21 -7.98
N LEU A 485 -0.04 3.38 -7.38
CA LEU A 485 -0.07 3.55 -5.93
C LEU A 485 -1.50 3.41 -5.37
N GLU A 486 -2.47 3.98 -6.06
CA GLU A 486 -3.90 3.93 -5.73
C GLU A 486 -4.47 2.53 -5.90
N THR A 487 -4.06 1.79 -6.95
CA THR A 487 -4.37 0.36 -7.11
C THR A 487 -3.91 -0.46 -5.91
N ILE A 488 -2.65 -0.29 -5.49
CA ILE A 488 -2.12 -1.03 -4.33
C ILE A 488 -2.80 -0.58 -3.03
N TYR A 489 -3.06 0.71 -2.87
CA TYR A 489 -3.74 1.26 -1.69
C TYR A 489 -5.17 0.70 -1.53
N LEU A 490 -5.94 0.66 -2.62
CA LEU A 490 -7.30 0.08 -2.59
C LEU A 490 -7.25 -1.41 -2.25
N HIS A 491 -6.32 -2.16 -2.85
CA HIS A 491 -6.15 -3.57 -2.51
C HIS A 491 -5.76 -3.77 -1.03
N ASP A 492 -4.86 -2.94 -0.48
CA ASP A 492 -4.46 -2.97 0.94
C ASP A 492 -5.63 -2.64 1.88
N THR A 493 -6.51 -1.74 1.45
CA THR A 493 -7.74 -1.37 2.16
C THR A 493 -8.73 -2.53 2.20
N ILE A 494 -8.90 -3.25 1.08
CA ILE A 494 -9.74 -4.45 1.03
C ILE A 494 -9.13 -5.58 1.87
N ALA A 495 -7.80 -5.74 1.84
CA ALA A 495 -7.12 -6.72 2.69
C ALA A 495 -7.36 -6.44 4.18
N ASP A 496 -7.34 -5.18 4.64
CA ASP A 496 -7.70 -4.86 6.03
C ASP A 496 -9.14 -5.22 6.39
N GLN A 497 -10.08 -4.89 5.52
CA GLN A 497 -11.49 -5.18 5.75
C GLN A 497 -11.74 -6.70 5.76
N ALA A 498 -11.14 -7.43 4.82
CA ALA A 498 -11.21 -8.89 4.77
C ALA A 498 -10.56 -9.51 6.00
N ALA A 499 -9.44 -8.95 6.46
CA ALA A 499 -8.74 -9.43 7.64
C ALA A 499 -9.58 -9.26 8.91
N ALA A 500 -10.19 -8.09 9.10
CA ALA A 500 -11.12 -7.84 10.20
C ALA A 500 -12.34 -8.79 10.15
N LYS A 501 -12.90 -9.01 8.95
CA LYS A 501 -14.09 -9.86 8.76
C LYS A 501 -13.81 -11.33 9.04
N TYR A 502 -12.69 -11.86 8.55
CA TYR A 502 -12.36 -13.28 8.63
C TYR A 502 -11.40 -13.60 9.78
N ASN A 503 -11.19 -12.67 10.74
CA ASN A 503 -10.29 -12.84 11.87
C ASN A 503 -8.89 -13.31 11.44
N ILE A 504 -8.33 -12.62 10.44
CA ILE A 504 -6.98 -12.85 9.91
C ILE A 504 -6.07 -11.72 10.37
N THR A 505 -4.80 -12.04 10.60
CA THR A 505 -3.74 -11.02 10.65
C THR A 505 -2.89 -11.13 9.40
N TRP A 506 -2.49 -10.00 8.81
CA TRP A 506 -1.68 -10.01 7.58
C TRP A 506 -0.59 -8.94 7.62
N THR A 507 0.48 -9.20 6.86
CA THR A 507 1.60 -8.26 6.64
C THR A 507 2.10 -8.38 5.20
N ARG A 508 2.66 -7.29 4.66
CA ARG A 508 3.43 -7.33 3.40
C ARG A 508 4.87 -7.73 3.71
N THR A 509 5.28 -8.91 3.25
CA THR A 509 6.62 -9.46 3.50
C THR A 509 7.51 -9.47 2.26
N ARG A 510 6.94 -9.19 1.09
CA ARG A 510 7.66 -9.03 -0.17
C ARG A 510 7.05 -7.85 -0.92
N PRO A 511 7.83 -7.14 -1.77
CA PRO A 511 7.27 -6.06 -2.55
C PRO A 511 6.19 -6.55 -3.51
N ALA A 512 5.19 -5.69 -3.76
CA ALA A 512 4.21 -5.84 -4.82
C ALA A 512 4.49 -4.78 -5.90
N MET A 513 4.18 -5.07 -7.15
CA MET A 513 4.43 -4.17 -8.28
C MET A 513 3.20 -4.06 -9.16
N VAL A 514 2.80 -2.82 -9.43
CA VAL A 514 1.85 -2.48 -10.50
C VAL A 514 2.63 -1.68 -11.52
N SER A 515 2.44 -1.97 -12.81
CA SER A 515 2.96 -1.12 -13.86
C SER A 515 1.85 -0.49 -14.67
N ALA A 516 2.10 0.72 -15.15
CA ALA A 516 1.21 1.46 -16.01
C ALA A 516 2.02 2.02 -17.17
N GLY A 517 1.51 1.85 -18.39
CA GLY A 517 2.14 2.34 -19.60
C GLY A 517 1.22 3.31 -20.32
N ASP A 518 1.81 4.34 -20.91
CA ASP A 518 1.15 5.25 -21.82
C ASP A 518 2.04 5.44 -23.05
N HIS A 519 1.57 4.92 -24.18
CA HIS A 519 2.21 5.08 -25.47
C HIS A 519 1.14 5.10 -26.56
N SER A 520 1.49 5.58 -27.75
CA SER A 520 0.55 5.73 -28.88
C SER A 520 -0.35 4.48 -29.12
N PRO A 521 0.20 3.25 -29.12
CA PRO A 521 -0.57 2.00 -29.20
C PRO A 521 -1.44 1.60 -28.02
N ALA A 522 -1.19 2.03 -26.80
CA ALA A 522 -1.99 1.58 -25.68
C ALA A 522 -1.72 2.42 -24.43
N THR A 523 -2.78 2.58 -23.64
CA THR A 523 -2.67 3.06 -22.27
C THR A 523 -3.25 2.02 -21.32
N TRP A 524 -2.43 1.52 -20.41
CA TRP A 524 -2.75 0.33 -19.65
C TRP A 524 -2.20 0.38 -18.23
N ILE A 525 -2.82 -0.40 -17.35
CA ILE A 525 -2.38 -0.67 -15.98
C ILE A 525 -2.48 -2.17 -15.77
N SER A 526 -1.48 -2.76 -15.13
CA SER A 526 -1.43 -4.20 -14.91
C SER A 526 -0.64 -4.53 -13.66
N LEU A 527 -1.16 -5.49 -12.90
CA LEU A 527 -0.45 -6.14 -11.82
C LEU A 527 0.70 -6.98 -12.40
N GLU A 528 1.93 -6.48 -12.23
CA GLU A 528 3.16 -7.16 -12.67
C GLU A 528 3.77 -8.01 -11.56
N CYS A 529 2.94 -8.53 -10.68
CA CYS A 529 3.37 -9.36 -9.57
C CYS A 529 2.40 -10.51 -9.38
N ASN A 530 2.85 -11.51 -8.63
CA ASN A 530 1.97 -12.59 -8.22
C ASN A 530 0.73 -12.00 -7.54
N HIS A 531 -0.49 -12.46 -7.87
CA HIS A 531 -1.73 -12.01 -7.22
C HIS A 531 -1.75 -12.14 -5.69
N ASN A 532 -0.79 -12.85 -5.08
CA ASN A 532 -0.64 -12.86 -3.63
C ASN A 532 -0.10 -11.51 -3.11
N MET A 533 0.52 -10.70 -3.98
CA MET A 533 1.04 -9.36 -3.74
C MET A 533 2.02 -9.30 -2.57
N GLY A 534 2.74 -10.38 -2.27
CA GLY A 534 3.66 -10.42 -1.13
C GLY A 534 2.97 -10.41 0.24
N VAL A 535 1.68 -10.76 0.30
CA VAL A 535 0.91 -10.88 1.55
C VAL A 535 1.28 -12.17 2.27
N LYS A 536 1.60 -12.06 3.56
CA LYS A 536 1.68 -13.18 4.51
C LYS A 536 0.57 -13.02 5.54
N ALA A 537 -0.31 -14.00 5.61
CA ALA A 537 -1.49 -14.00 6.47
C ALA A 537 -1.52 -15.21 7.42
N ASN A 538 -2.06 -15.02 8.62
CA ASN A 538 -2.24 -16.06 9.63
C ASN A 538 -3.72 -16.18 10.05
N GLY A 539 -4.23 -17.42 10.06
CA GLY A 539 -5.55 -17.78 10.56
C GLY A 539 -5.90 -19.23 10.20
N THR A 540 -7.18 -19.62 10.34
CA THR A 540 -7.64 -20.95 9.95
C THR A 540 -7.58 -21.12 8.42
N THR A 541 -7.45 -22.36 7.93
CA THR A 541 -7.40 -22.66 6.49
C THR A 541 -8.61 -22.08 5.74
N GLN A 542 -9.81 -22.22 6.29
CA GLN A 542 -11.03 -21.68 5.68
C GLN A 542 -11.04 -20.15 5.63
N ASN A 543 -10.63 -19.49 6.72
CA ASN A 543 -10.56 -18.03 6.77
C ASN A 543 -9.47 -17.48 5.85
N LEU A 544 -8.34 -18.18 5.70
CA LEU A 544 -7.28 -17.80 4.77
C LEU A 544 -7.76 -17.89 3.32
N LYS A 545 -8.50 -18.94 2.95
CA LYS A 545 -9.11 -19.05 1.61
C LYS A 545 -10.10 -17.91 1.36
N ALA A 546 -10.99 -17.63 2.31
CA ALA A 546 -11.97 -16.55 2.18
C ALA A 546 -11.29 -15.16 2.10
N PHE A 547 -10.26 -14.92 2.91
CA PHE A 547 -9.44 -13.71 2.87
C PHE A 547 -8.72 -13.54 1.53
N ASN A 548 -8.08 -14.59 1.04
CA ASN A 548 -7.39 -14.58 -0.26
C ASN A 548 -8.38 -14.33 -1.40
N TYR A 549 -9.53 -15.00 -1.37
CA TYR A 549 -10.58 -14.80 -2.36
C TYR A 549 -11.05 -13.34 -2.40
N ALA A 550 -11.41 -12.78 -1.25
CA ALA A 550 -11.95 -11.43 -1.15
C ALA A 550 -10.99 -10.36 -1.69
N ARG A 551 -9.69 -10.46 -1.40
CA ARG A 551 -8.72 -9.46 -1.89
C ARG A 551 -8.30 -9.69 -3.34
N THR A 552 -8.08 -10.94 -3.75
CA THR A 552 -7.49 -11.21 -5.08
C THR A 552 -8.52 -11.13 -6.21
N SER A 553 -9.80 -11.42 -5.94
CA SER A 553 -10.90 -11.19 -6.89
C SER A 553 -11.13 -9.72 -7.21
N THR A 554 -10.56 -8.79 -6.42
CA THR A 554 -10.74 -7.35 -6.60
C THR A 554 -9.64 -6.66 -7.38
N ILE A 555 -8.54 -7.36 -7.68
CA ILE A 555 -7.38 -6.78 -8.36
C ILE A 555 -7.80 -6.15 -9.70
N ASN A 556 -8.38 -6.94 -10.60
CA ASN A 556 -8.80 -6.44 -11.91
C ASN A 556 -9.91 -5.35 -11.86
N PRO A 557 -10.95 -5.46 -11.01
CA PRO A 557 -11.90 -4.37 -10.79
C PRO A 557 -11.26 -3.06 -10.31
N ILE A 558 -10.28 -3.14 -9.41
CA ILE A 558 -9.53 -1.97 -8.95
C ILE A 558 -8.71 -1.38 -10.11
N GLU A 559 -8.00 -2.22 -10.87
CA GLU A 559 -7.27 -1.81 -12.06
C GLU A 559 -8.16 -1.05 -13.04
N TYR A 560 -9.34 -1.61 -13.36
CA TYR A 560 -10.32 -0.97 -14.22
C TYR A 560 -10.83 0.35 -13.64
N TYR A 561 -11.16 0.40 -12.34
CA TYR A 561 -11.65 1.63 -11.71
C TYR A 561 -10.62 2.76 -11.77
N VAL A 562 -9.37 2.44 -11.43
CA VAL A 562 -8.28 3.41 -11.48
C VAL A 562 -8.01 3.83 -12.92
N MET A 563 -7.98 2.88 -13.86
CA MET A 563 -7.81 3.17 -15.28
C MET A 563 -8.93 4.08 -15.82
N GLU A 564 -10.19 3.78 -15.54
CA GLU A 564 -11.34 4.58 -15.99
C GLU A 564 -11.33 6.00 -15.40
N ALA A 565 -10.81 6.18 -14.18
CA ALA A 565 -10.65 7.49 -13.59
C ALA A 565 -9.55 8.30 -14.28
N LEU A 566 -8.44 7.66 -14.65
CA LEU A 566 -7.32 8.31 -15.35
C LEU A 566 -7.55 8.45 -16.86
N PHE A 567 -8.40 7.62 -17.45
CA PHE A 567 -8.70 7.57 -18.88
C PHE A 567 -10.19 7.29 -19.09
N PRO A 568 -11.06 8.30 -18.91
CA PRO A 568 -12.51 8.12 -18.99
C PRO A 568 -12.97 7.59 -20.35
N GLY A 569 -13.98 6.70 -20.34
CA GLY A 569 -14.51 6.09 -21.57
C GLY A 569 -13.80 4.79 -21.97
N SER A 570 -13.10 4.18 -21.01
CA SER A 570 -12.48 2.88 -21.16
C SER A 570 -13.55 1.79 -21.30
N ASP A 571 -13.33 0.82 -22.19
CA ASP A 571 -14.29 -0.27 -22.42
C ASP A 571 -14.21 -1.30 -21.26
N PRO A 572 -15.28 -1.50 -20.45
CA PRO A 572 -15.24 -2.49 -19.38
C PRO A 572 -15.10 -3.93 -19.87
N THR A 573 -15.39 -4.21 -21.16
CA THR A 573 -15.19 -5.54 -21.73
C THR A 573 -13.72 -5.85 -21.97
N THR A 574 -12.84 -4.85 -22.02
CA THR A 574 -11.41 -5.11 -22.16
C THR A 574 -10.70 -5.36 -20.84
N ALA A 575 -11.39 -5.74 -19.77
CA ALA A 575 -10.79 -6.27 -18.54
C ALA A 575 -11.38 -7.68 -18.23
N PRO A 576 -10.59 -8.66 -17.72
CA PRO A 576 -11.06 -10.05 -17.63
C PRO A 576 -12.26 -10.26 -16.72
N ILE A 577 -12.23 -9.75 -15.49
CA ILE A 577 -13.29 -9.98 -14.50
C ILE A 577 -14.56 -9.22 -14.90
N THR A 578 -14.43 -7.96 -15.27
CA THR A 578 -15.56 -7.11 -15.69
C THR A 578 -16.16 -7.60 -17.00
N GLY A 579 -15.32 -8.00 -17.94
CA GLY A 579 -15.72 -8.44 -19.26
C GLY A 579 -16.37 -9.82 -19.30
N ILE A 580 -15.83 -10.80 -18.56
CA ILE A 580 -16.49 -12.09 -18.35
C ILE A 580 -17.80 -11.91 -17.58
N GLY A 581 -17.81 -11.04 -16.56
CA GLY A 581 -19.03 -10.69 -15.83
C GLY A 581 -20.11 -10.09 -16.72
N GLN A 582 -19.75 -9.20 -17.65
CA GLN A 582 -20.70 -8.60 -18.59
C GLN A 582 -21.30 -9.64 -19.54
N LYS A 583 -20.47 -10.56 -20.08
CA LYS A 583 -20.96 -11.68 -20.89
C LYS A 583 -21.93 -12.56 -20.12
N LEU A 584 -21.59 -12.90 -18.87
CA LEU A 584 -22.46 -13.67 -18.00
C LEU A 584 -23.82 -12.98 -17.80
N LEU A 585 -23.83 -11.67 -17.52
CA LEU A 585 -25.06 -10.88 -17.39
C LEU A 585 -25.89 -10.84 -18.67
N ASN A 586 -25.22 -10.78 -19.82
CA ASN A 586 -25.87 -10.79 -21.13
C ASN A 586 -26.41 -12.18 -21.53
N GLY A 587 -26.15 -13.23 -20.73
CA GLY A 587 -26.51 -14.61 -21.06
C GLY A 587 -25.66 -15.21 -22.18
N GLU A 588 -24.48 -14.63 -22.45
CA GLU A 588 -23.53 -15.12 -23.44
C GLU A 588 -22.77 -16.35 -22.92
N PRO A 589 -22.38 -17.29 -23.81
CA PRO A 589 -21.69 -18.50 -23.41
C PRO A 589 -20.29 -18.21 -22.84
N LEU A 590 -19.90 -19.01 -21.84
CA LEU A 590 -18.56 -19.05 -21.25
C LEU A 590 -18.04 -20.48 -21.28
N ASP A 591 -16.73 -20.63 -21.48
CA ASP A 591 -16.05 -21.91 -21.34
C ASP A 591 -15.48 -22.02 -19.93
N ILE A 592 -15.86 -23.10 -19.25
CA ILE A 592 -15.46 -23.32 -17.85
C ILE A 592 -14.89 -24.73 -17.72
N LEU A 593 -13.67 -24.80 -17.17
CA LEU A 593 -12.98 -26.03 -16.85
C LEU A 593 -12.85 -26.13 -15.33
N GLU A 594 -13.52 -27.12 -14.76
CA GLU A 594 -13.47 -27.44 -13.34
C GLU A 594 -12.56 -28.65 -13.09
N THR A 595 -11.65 -28.52 -12.12
CA THR A 595 -10.76 -29.60 -11.69
C THR A 595 -10.71 -29.67 -10.17
N GLU A 596 -10.14 -30.73 -9.59
CA GLU A 596 -9.93 -30.80 -8.14
C GLU A 596 -9.08 -29.65 -7.58
N ASN A 597 -8.19 -29.07 -8.41
CA ASN A 597 -7.21 -28.08 -7.98
C ASN A 597 -7.59 -26.63 -8.31
N TYR A 598 -8.36 -26.40 -9.38
CA TYR A 598 -8.73 -25.07 -9.85
C TYR A 598 -9.98 -25.07 -10.73
N THR A 599 -10.67 -23.93 -10.75
CA THR A 599 -11.64 -23.53 -11.78
C THR A 599 -10.97 -22.57 -12.75
N LEU A 600 -11.11 -22.79 -14.06
CA LEU A 600 -10.72 -21.86 -15.12
C LEU A 600 -11.98 -21.40 -15.86
N ILE A 601 -12.14 -20.09 -16.02
CA ILE A 601 -13.25 -19.46 -16.74
C ILE A 601 -12.66 -18.60 -17.87
N THR A 602 -13.17 -18.77 -19.08
CA THR A 602 -12.80 -17.95 -20.24
C THR A 602 -14.00 -17.69 -21.12
N ASP A 603 -13.89 -16.65 -21.92
CA ASP A 603 -14.91 -16.26 -22.88
C ASP A 603 -14.45 -16.43 -24.33
N ASN A 604 -13.29 -17.07 -24.52
CA ASN A 604 -12.59 -17.26 -25.80
C ASN A 604 -12.12 -15.98 -26.49
N GLN A 605 -12.10 -14.83 -25.80
CA GLN A 605 -11.52 -13.57 -26.32
C GLN A 605 -10.15 -13.27 -25.69
N GLY A 606 -9.47 -14.29 -25.16
CA GLY A 606 -8.19 -14.13 -24.49
C GLY A 606 -8.30 -13.56 -23.07
N ARG A 607 -9.46 -13.64 -22.43
CA ARG A 607 -9.66 -13.31 -21.01
C ARG A 607 -9.77 -14.61 -20.21
N TYR A 608 -9.01 -14.72 -19.12
CA TYR A 608 -9.05 -15.89 -18.25
C TYR A 608 -9.14 -15.48 -16.79
N ILE A 609 -9.96 -16.23 -16.03
CA ILE A 609 -10.02 -16.17 -14.57
C ILE A 609 -9.73 -17.57 -14.04
N ILE A 610 -8.80 -17.68 -13.10
CA ILE A 610 -8.47 -18.93 -12.40
C ILE A 610 -8.75 -18.77 -10.92
N ILE A 611 -9.49 -19.72 -10.35
CA ILE A 611 -9.69 -19.84 -8.90
C ILE A 611 -8.86 -21.02 -8.42
N ASP A 612 -7.83 -20.77 -7.61
CA ASP A 612 -7.01 -21.81 -7.01
C ASP A 612 -7.70 -22.35 -5.75
N HIS A 613 -8.18 -23.60 -5.80
CA HIS A 613 -8.93 -24.21 -4.69
C HIS A 613 -8.08 -24.44 -3.44
N LYS A 614 -6.76 -24.58 -3.60
CA LYS A 614 -5.83 -24.80 -2.49
C LYS A 614 -5.63 -23.52 -1.70
N THR A 615 -5.42 -22.40 -2.37
CA THR A 615 -5.10 -21.12 -1.71
C THR A 615 -6.31 -20.20 -1.54
N GLY A 616 -7.39 -20.42 -2.29
CA GLY A 616 -8.54 -19.52 -2.40
C GLY A 616 -8.26 -18.28 -3.23
N MET A 617 -7.12 -18.19 -3.93
CA MET A 617 -6.77 -17.03 -4.72
C MET A 617 -7.48 -17.03 -6.08
N VAL A 618 -7.95 -15.86 -6.50
CA VAL A 618 -8.45 -15.57 -7.84
C VAL A 618 -7.34 -14.88 -8.63
N ARG A 619 -7.08 -15.35 -9.83
CA ARG A 619 -6.06 -14.82 -10.73
C ARG A 619 -6.70 -14.49 -12.06
N ASP A 620 -6.31 -13.36 -12.62
CA ASP A 620 -6.73 -12.92 -13.93
C ASP A 620 -5.52 -12.69 -14.82
N ILE A 621 -5.72 -12.81 -16.13
CA ILE A 621 -4.76 -12.43 -17.15
C ILE A 621 -5.53 -11.90 -18.36
N ILE A 622 -4.99 -10.86 -18.98
CA ILE A 622 -5.50 -10.30 -20.22
C ILE A 622 -4.44 -10.33 -21.32
N TYR A 623 -4.87 -10.66 -22.55
CA TYR A 623 -4.03 -10.61 -23.74
C TYR A 623 -4.28 -9.39 -24.65
N ASN A 624 -5.32 -8.58 -24.40
CA ASN A 624 -5.64 -7.37 -25.18
C ASN A 624 -5.57 -6.10 -24.32
N LEU A 625 -4.83 -5.11 -24.82
CA LEU A 625 -4.58 -3.83 -24.15
C LEU A 625 -5.71 -2.82 -24.42
N MET A 626 -6.01 -1.99 -23.42
CA MET A 626 -7.01 -0.91 -23.50
C MET A 626 -6.41 0.41 -24.01
N GLY A 627 -7.26 1.26 -24.59
CA GLY A 627 -7.17 2.72 -24.59
C GLY A 627 -6.12 3.39 -25.47
N ALA A 628 -6.51 4.45 -26.17
CA ALA A 628 -5.62 5.32 -26.93
C ALA A 628 -6.01 6.78 -26.71
N TYR A 629 -5.67 7.36 -25.56
CA TYR A 629 -5.85 8.80 -25.31
C TYR A 629 -4.73 9.35 -24.43
N CYS A 630 -3.94 10.27 -24.97
CA CYS A 630 -2.84 10.89 -24.25
C CYS A 630 -3.32 12.18 -23.57
N TYR A 631 -3.61 12.11 -22.28
CA TYR A 631 -3.98 13.25 -21.45
C TYR A 631 -2.80 13.66 -20.56
N TYR A 632 -1.65 14.00 -21.17
CA TYR A 632 -0.36 14.14 -20.46
C TYR A 632 -0.40 14.88 -19.11
N HIS A 633 -1.10 16.02 -19.03
CA HIS A 633 -1.26 16.76 -17.77
C HIS A 633 -2.54 16.39 -17.02
N GLN A 634 -3.63 16.16 -17.75
CA GLN A 634 -4.97 15.97 -17.19
C GLN A 634 -5.12 14.58 -16.54
N GLN A 635 -4.43 13.54 -17.01
CA GLN A 635 -4.36 12.23 -16.35
C GLN A 635 -3.80 12.31 -14.93
N THR A 636 -2.88 13.24 -14.70
CA THR A 636 -2.29 13.43 -13.37
C THR A 636 -3.27 14.13 -12.44
N GLU A 637 -4.00 15.12 -12.94
CA GLU A 637 -5.04 15.80 -12.17
C GLU A 637 -6.17 14.83 -11.79
N TRP A 638 -6.61 14.00 -12.74
CA TRP A 638 -7.61 12.96 -12.48
C TRP A 638 -7.12 11.89 -11.49
N ALA A 639 -5.86 11.45 -11.58
CA ALA A 639 -5.28 10.57 -10.58
C ALA A 639 -5.30 11.23 -9.19
N GLN A 640 -4.86 12.49 -9.07
CA GLN A 640 -4.90 13.20 -7.79
C GLN A 640 -6.32 13.40 -7.25
N GLU A 641 -7.28 13.68 -8.12
CA GLU A 641 -8.70 13.75 -7.76
C GLU A 641 -9.25 12.40 -7.28
N LEU A 642 -8.90 11.31 -7.96
CA LEU A 642 -9.24 9.95 -7.56
C LEU A 642 -8.67 9.64 -6.17
N GLY A 643 -7.37 9.84 -5.97
CA GLY A 643 -6.74 9.61 -4.68
C GLY A 643 -7.38 10.41 -3.56
N ARG A 644 -7.71 11.69 -3.78
CA ARG A 644 -8.46 12.51 -2.80
C ARG A 644 -9.85 11.94 -2.52
N THR A 645 -10.57 11.52 -3.55
CA THR A 645 -11.91 10.92 -3.45
C THR A 645 -11.89 9.62 -2.66
N ILE A 646 -10.95 8.72 -2.96
CA ILE A 646 -10.75 7.46 -2.25
C ILE A 646 -10.50 7.72 -0.76
N MET A 647 -9.69 8.73 -0.44
CA MET A 647 -9.35 9.07 0.94
C MET A 647 -10.51 9.68 1.73
N SER A 648 -11.34 10.50 1.09
CA SER A 648 -12.47 11.19 1.74
C SER A 648 -13.75 10.37 1.79
N SER A 649 -13.92 9.38 0.92
CA SER A 649 -15.19 8.64 0.78
C SER A 649 -15.39 7.59 1.86
N GLU A 650 -16.38 7.79 2.73
CA GLU A 650 -16.83 6.75 3.69
C GLU A 650 -17.39 5.51 2.96
N ARG A 651 -17.99 5.69 1.78
CA ARG A 651 -18.49 4.58 0.95
C ARG A 651 -17.36 3.68 0.46
N LEU A 652 -16.23 4.27 0.03
CA LEU A 652 -15.03 3.53 -0.42
C LEU A 652 -14.18 3.01 0.76
N LYS A 653 -14.53 3.31 2.01
CA LYS A 653 -13.93 2.69 3.20
C LYS A 653 -14.62 1.39 3.62
N SER A 654 -15.76 1.05 3.01
CA SER A 654 -16.50 -0.21 3.22
C SER A 654 -16.66 -0.94 1.88
N LEU A 655 -15.54 -1.29 1.27
CA LEU A 655 -15.46 -2.00 -0.02
C LEU A 655 -15.90 -3.45 0.09
N LEU A 656 -16.03 -4.02 1.29
CA LEU A 656 -16.73 -5.28 1.50
C LEU A 656 -18.16 -5.02 1.98
N ASP A 657 -19.12 -5.73 1.39
CA ASP A 657 -20.48 -5.78 1.88
C ASP A 657 -20.57 -6.57 3.21
N GLY A 658 -21.72 -6.48 3.87
CA GLY A 658 -22.02 -7.24 5.09
C GLY A 658 -21.84 -8.75 4.94
N ASN A 659 -21.86 -9.28 3.71
CA ASN A 659 -21.68 -10.68 3.37
C ASN A 659 -20.23 -11.06 2.99
N GLY A 660 -19.32 -10.11 2.76
CA GLY A 660 -17.92 -10.34 2.37
C GLY A 660 -17.73 -10.45 0.87
N THR A 661 -18.75 -10.10 0.09
CA THR A 661 -18.59 -9.71 -1.31
C THR A 661 -18.13 -8.26 -1.35
N VAL A 662 -17.73 -7.78 -2.52
CA VAL A 662 -17.05 -6.49 -2.62
C VAL A 662 -18.09 -5.45 -3.03
N ASN A 663 -18.51 -4.60 -2.08
CA ASN A 663 -19.44 -3.50 -2.32
C ASN A 663 -18.78 -2.40 -3.14
N LEU A 664 -18.88 -2.54 -4.46
CA LEU A 664 -18.42 -1.57 -5.43
C LEU A 664 -19.58 -0.79 -6.06
N GLU A 665 -20.72 -0.62 -5.38
CA GLU A 665 -21.84 0.18 -5.91
C GLU A 665 -21.49 1.66 -6.17
N GLY A 666 -20.29 2.11 -5.77
CA GLY A 666 -19.70 3.40 -6.15
C GLY A 666 -18.92 3.40 -7.48
N LEU A 667 -18.70 2.23 -8.09
CA LEU A 667 -18.17 2.07 -9.44
C LEU A 667 -19.35 2.14 -10.43
N ARG A 668 -19.21 2.88 -11.55
CA ARG A 668 -20.26 3.13 -12.55
C ARG A 668 -21.23 1.93 -12.71
N ASP A 669 -22.53 2.22 -12.57
CA ASP A 669 -23.64 1.30 -12.24
C ASP A 669 -23.73 -0.04 -13.00
N SER A 670 -23.18 -0.17 -14.21
CA SER A 670 -23.26 -1.41 -15.01
C SER A 670 -22.15 -2.42 -14.65
N VAL A 671 -20.93 -1.94 -14.39
CA VAL A 671 -19.75 -2.79 -14.14
C VAL A 671 -19.76 -3.34 -12.71
N GLY A 672 -20.17 -2.51 -11.74
CA GLY A 672 -20.36 -2.95 -10.35
C GLY A 672 -21.40 -4.07 -10.22
N LYS A 673 -22.47 -4.03 -11.03
CA LYS A 673 -23.53 -5.05 -11.04
C LYS A 673 -23.06 -6.36 -11.69
N ALA A 674 -22.31 -6.30 -12.80
CA ALA A 674 -21.70 -7.47 -13.45
C ALA A 674 -20.72 -8.20 -12.54
N PHE A 675 -19.94 -7.43 -11.79
CA PHE A 675 -18.95 -7.91 -10.85
C PHE A 675 -19.57 -8.58 -9.60
N MET A 676 -20.62 -7.97 -9.02
CA MET A 676 -21.36 -8.56 -7.90
C MET A 676 -21.97 -9.91 -8.27
N GLY A 677 -22.51 -10.04 -9.49
CA GLY A 677 -23.03 -11.32 -10.01
C GLY A 677 -21.96 -12.42 -10.05
N LEU A 678 -20.78 -12.11 -10.59
CA LEU A 678 -19.67 -13.07 -10.69
C LEU A 678 -19.11 -13.48 -9.31
N ILE A 679 -18.93 -12.52 -8.39
CA ILE A 679 -18.40 -12.79 -7.05
C ILE A 679 -19.35 -13.64 -6.21
N VAL A 680 -20.67 -13.40 -6.29
CA VAL A 680 -21.67 -14.19 -5.58
C VAL A 680 -21.64 -15.64 -6.09
N SER A 681 -21.62 -15.82 -7.41
CA SER A 681 -21.52 -17.12 -8.09
C SER A 681 -20.25 -17.89 -7.70
N MET A 682 -19.11 -17.22 -7.60
CA MET A 682 -17.81 -17.83 -7.26
C MET A 682 -17.62 -18.10 -5.75
N ARG A 683 -18.18 -17.26 -4.86
CA ARG A 683 -18.11 -17.45 -3.39
C ARG A 683 -18.86 -18.70 -2.94
N LEU A 684 -19.96 -19.00 -3.61
CA LEU A 684 -20.80 -20.18 -3.38
C LEU A 684 -20.07 -21.48 -3.78
N ALA A 685 -19.20 -21.44 -4.80
CA ALA A 685 -18.37 -22.59 -5.20
C ALA A 685 -17.33 -22.99 -4.13
N LEU A 686 -16.90 -22.06 -3.28
CA LEU A 686 -15.89 -22.32 -2.24
C LEU A 686 -16.44 -22.95 -0.95
N HIS A 687 -17.77 -23.09 -0.80
CA HIS A 687 -18.41 -23.58 0.45
C HIS A 687 -19.01 -25.00 0.39
N ASN A 688 -19.05 -25.68 -0.77
CA ASN A 688 -19.36 -27.11 -0.93
C ASN A 688 -19.28 -27.53 -2.42
N PRO A 689 -19.27 -28.85 -2.77
CA PRO A 689 -19.26 -29.30 -4.16
C PRO A 689 -20.64 -29.06 -4.80
N MET A 690 -20.89 -27.82 -5.21
CA MET A 690 -22.06 -27.50 -6.02
C MET A 690 -21.74 -27.72 -7.49
N THR A 691 -22.71 -28.26 -8.21
CA THR A 691 -22.54 -28.48 -9.65
C THR A 691 -22.67 -27.15 -10.39
N PHE A 692 -21.96 -27.03 -11.51
CA PHE A 692 -21.90 -25.90 -12.43
C PHE A 692 -23.25 -25.18 -12.72
N VAL A 693 -24.38 -25.92 -12.65
CA VAL A 693 -25.75 -25.43 -12.90
C VAL A 693 -26.24 -24.46 -11.80
N GLU A 694 -25.75 -24.58 -10.57
CA GLU A 694 -26.16 -23.72 -9.45
C GLU A 694 -25.49 -22.35 -9.52
N ILE A 695 -24.27 -22.27 -10.05
CA ILE A 695 -23.48 -21.03 -10.21
C ILE A 695 -24.20 -20.00 -11.10
N ILE A 696 -24.85 -20.48 -12.17
CA ILE A 696 -25.60 -19.64 -13.13
C ILE A 696 -26.94 -19.17 -12.50
N SER A 697 -27.55 -20.02 -11.66
CA SER A 697 -28.85 -19.75 -11.05
C SER A 697 -28.78 -18.59 -10.02
N TYR A 698 -27.65 -18.41 -9.33
CA TYR A 698 -27.48 -17.37 -8.31
C TYR A 698 -26.95 -16.02 -8.86
N GLY A 699 -26.29 -16.00 -10.02
CA GLY A 699 -25.89 -14.75 -10.70
C GLY A 699 -27.09 -13.87 -11.08
N LEU A 700 -28.28 -14.46 -11.22
CA LEU A 700 -29.55 -13.77 -11.46
C LEU A 700 -30.22 -13.24 -10.18
N VAL A 701 -29.91 -13.79 -9.01
CA VAL A 701 -30.56 -13.43 -7.72
C VAL A 701 -29.90 -12.22 -7.06
N GLY A 702 -28.62 -11.96 -7.34
CA GLY A 702 -27.87 -10.82 -6.78
C GLY A 702 -28.28 -9.43 -7.30
N GLN A 703 -29.25 -9.35 -8.22
CA GLN A 703 -29.66 -8.09 -8.87
C GLN A 703 -30.69 -7.26 -8.10
N GLY A 704 -31.18 -7.65 -6.93
CA GLY A 704 -32.33 -6.95 -6.34
C GLY A 704 -33.54 -6.90 -7.30
N LEU A 705 -33.58 -7.80 -8.28
CA LEU A 705 -34.70 -8.04 -9.18
C LEU A 705 -35.72 -8.88 -8.44
N ILE A 706 -36.38 -8.29 -7.43
CA ILE A 706 -37.75 -8.70 -7.12
C ILE A 706 -38.60 -8.16 -8.28
N GLY A 707 -38.60 -8.87 -9.41
CA GLY A 707 -39.38 -8.47 -10.57
C GLY A 707 -38.84 -8.86 -11.94
N VAL A 708 -38.35 -10.08 -12.16
CA VAL A 708 -38.29 -10.65 -13.53
C VAL A 708 -38.96 -12.01 -13.55
N ASN A 709 -40.24 -11.98 -13.94
CA ASN A 709 -40.89 -12.89 -14.88
C ASN A 709 -40.53 -14.39 -14.79
N ILE A 710 -41.39 -15.19 -14.15
CA ILE A 710 -41.29 -16.67 -14.07
C ILE A 710 -41.31 -17.34 -15.46
N ALA A 711 -41.76 -16.64 -16.51
CA ALA A 711 -41.64 -17.12 -17.88
C ALA A 711 -40.17 -17.25 -18.34
N ALA A 712 -39.25 -16.40 -17.88
CA ALA A 712 -37.83 -16.51 -18.20
C ALA A 712 -37.18 -17.72 -17.51
N TYR A 713 -37.65 -18.11 -16.32
CA TYR A 713 -37.16 -19.31 -15.62
C TYR A 713 -37.54 -20.61 -16.35
N ALA A 714 -38.77 -20.70 -16.88
CA ALA A 714 -39.22 -21.83 -17.68
C ALA A 714 -38.57 -21.88 -19.08
N THR A 715 -38.33 -20.71 -19.69
CA THR A 715 -37.65 -20.60 -20.99
C THR A 715 -36.15 -20.92 -20.86
N THR A 716 -35.51 -20.54 -19.76
CA THR A 716 -34.10 -20.87 -19.47
C THR A 716 -33.92 -22.35 -19.14
N ILE A 717 -34.84 -22.99 -18.40
CA ILE A 717 -34.83 -24.45 -18.20
C ILE A 717 -35.10 -25.21 -19.51
N ALA A 718 -36.00 -24.72 -20.37
CA ALA A 718 -36.23 -25.30 -21.70
C ALA A 718 -35.03 -25.09 -22.66
N TYR A 719 -34.37 -23.94 -22.57
CA TYR A 719 -33.16 -23.60 -23.33
C TYR A 719 -31.95 -24.43 -22.90
N ILE A 720 -31.75 -24.61 -21.58
CA ILE A 720 -30.74 -25.50 -21.00
C ILE A 720 -31.01 -26.96 -21.40
N ASN A 721 -32.26 -27.43 -21.33
CA ASN A 721 -32.66 -28.76 -21.82
C ASN A 721 -32.45 -28.94 -23.34
N SER A 722 -32.60 -27.88 -24.14
CA SER A 722 -32.35 -27.94 -25.59
C SER A 722 -30.86 -27.99 -25.94
N LYS A 723 -29.98 -27.40 -25.10
CA LYS A 723 -28.52 -27.34 -25.28
C LYS A 723 -27.78 -28.51 -24.61
N LEU A 724 -28.41 -29.22 -23.67
CA LEU A 724 -27.96 -30.50 -23.09
C LEU A 724 -27.80 -31.63 -24.13
N ASN A 725 -28.28 -31.46 -25.36
CA ASN A 725 -28.02 -32.37 -26.48
C ASN A 725 -26.61 -32.24 -27.09
N ASN A 726 -25.85 -31.20 -26.74
CA ASN A 726 -24.49 -30.97 -27.27
C ASN A 726 -23.37 -31.26 -26.25
N ILE A 727 -23.70 -31.78 -25.06
CA ILE A 727 -22.71 -32.22 -24.07
C ILE A 727 -22.43 -33.70 -24.30
N THR A 728 -21.20 -34.04 -24.72
CA THR A 728 -20.73 -35.43 -24.87
C THR A 728 -19.92 -35.84 -23.66
N GLY A 729 -20.06 -37.11 -23.23
CA GLY A 729 -19.23 -37.73 -22.20
C GLY A 729 -19.83 -37.83 -20.79
N SER A 730 -19.02 -38.42 -19.90
CA SER A 730 -19.27 -38.90 -18.52
C SER A 730 -19.99 -37.94 -17.57
N ILE A 731 -20.12 -36.67 -17.91
CA ILE A 731 -20.86 -35.64 -17.16
C ILE A 731 -22.38 -35.88 -17.23
N LYS A 732 -22.89 -36.43 -18.34
CA LYS A 732 -24.32 -36.73 -18.50
C LYS A 732 -24.78 -37.89 -17.60
N GLU A 733 -23.91 -38.88 -17.38
CA GLU A 733 -24.19 -40.02 -16.50
C GLU A 733 -24.14 -39.62 -15.02
N PHE A 734 -23.19 -38.76 -14.62
CA PHE A 734 -23.05 -38.27 -13.25
C PHE A 734 -24.26 -37.44 -12.75
N ILE A 735 -24.82 -36.59 -13.62
CA ILE A 735 -25.97 -35.71 -13.27
C ILE A 735 -27.27 -36.50 -13.10
N VAL A 736 -27.46 -37.59 -13.86
CA VAL A 736 -28.63 -38.46 -13.73
C VAL A 736 -28.57 -39.27 -12.43
N GLU A 737 -27.38 -39.64 -11.96
CA GLU A 737 -27.20 -40.45 -10.75
C GLU A 737 -27.46 -39.71 -9.42
N HIS A 738 -27.39 -38.36 -9.40
CA HIS A 738 -27.37 -37.57 -8.14
C HIS A 738 -28.62 -36.69 -7.91
N GLN A 739 -29.73 -36.92 -8.62
CA GLN A 739 -30.99 -36.15 -8.48
C GLN A 739 -31.75 -36.34 -7.15
N THR A 740 -31.27 -37.15 -6.21
CA THR A 740 -32.01 -37.56 -4.99
C THR A 740 -31.68 -36.79 -3.71
N TYR A 741 -30.93 -35.68 -3.75
CA TYR A 741 -30.51 -34.95 -2.54
C TYR A 741 -31.10 -33.53 -2.35
N ILE A 742 -32.31 -33.26 -2.84
CA ILE A 742 -33.04 -32.03 -2.49
C ILE A 742 -34.14 -32.38 -1.47
N SER A 743 -34.00 -31.89 -0.23
CA SER A 743 -34.92 -32.16 0.88
C SER A 743 -36.31 -31.53 0.66
N ASN A 744 -37.36 -32.30 0.96
CA ASN A 744 -38.78 -32.02 0.69
C ASN A 744 -39.43 -30.83 1.43
N ASP A 745 -38.72 -30.11 2.31
CA ASP A 745 -39.36 -29.07 3.15
C ASP A 745 -39.51 -27.69 2.47
N PHE A 746 -38.97 -27.50 1.26
CA PHE A 746 -39.09 -26.25 0.50
C PHE A 746 -40.33 -26.19 -0.40
N VAL A 747 -40.93 -27.35 -0.69
CA VAL A 747 -42.02 -27.50 -1.69
C VAL A 747 -43.40 -27.25 -1.07
N GLU A 748 -43.56 -27.38 0.25
CA GLU A 748 -44.89 -27.48 0.86
C GLU A 748 -45.58 -26.13 1.17
N TYR A 749 -44.87 -24.99 1.17
CA TYR A 749 -45.45 -23.73 1.69
C TYR A 749 -45.70 -22.60 0.69
N MET A 750 -45.19 -22.66 -0.55
CA MET A 750 -45.30 -21.54 -1.52
C MET A 750 -45.89 -21.92 -2.88
N LEU A 751 -46.08 -23.21 -3.14
CA LEU A 751 -46.47 -23.72 -4.45
C LEU A 751 -47.99 -23.66 -4.75
N PRO A 752 -48.92 -23.85 -3.78
CA PRO A 752 -50.35 -23.85 -4.10
C PRO A 752 -50.95 -22.47 -4.41
N ALA A 753 -50.44 -21.39 -3.81
CA ALA A 753 -50.98 -20.04 -3.98
C ALA A 753 -50.57 -19.39 -5.32
N VAL A 754 -49.41 -19.78 -5.86
CA VAL A 754 -48.85 -19.23 -7.10
C VAL A 754 -49.33 -19.99 -8.34
N ILE A 755 -49.61 -21.30 -8.22
CA ILE A 755 -50.14 -22.14 -9.30
C ILE A 755 -51.57 -21.75 -9.73
N TYR A 756 -52.38 -21.20 -8.81
CA TYR A 756 -53.76 -20.80 -9.11
C TYR A 756 -53.85 -19.57 -10.04
N VAL A 757 -52.92 -18.61 -9.92
CA VAL A 757 -52.92 -17.36 -10.71
C VAL A 757 -52.25 -17.53 -12.08
N LEU A 758 -51.21 -18.37 -12.18
CA LEU A 758 -50.39 -18.48 -13.39
C LEU A 758 -50.89 -19.48 -14.44
N SER A 759 -51.86 -20.34 -14.11
CA SER A 759 -52.32 -21.41 -15.02
C SER A 759 -53.39 -20.98 -16.04
N LYS A 760 -53.84 -19.72 -16.07
CA LYS A 760 -55.01 -19.32 -16.89
C LYS A 760 -54.88 -18.19 -17.92
N SER A 761 -53.76 -17.50 -18.10
CA SER A 761 -53.75 -16.29 -18.97
C SER A 761 -52.70 -16.19 -20.11
N GLY A 762 -51.75 -17.11 -20.26
CA GLY A 762 -51.08 -17.41 -21.55
C GLY A 762 -50.66 -16.28 -22.53
N GLY A 763 -50.32 -15.07 -22.08
CA GLY A 763 -49.95 -13.93 -22.96
C GLY A 763 -49.03 -12.91 -22.27
N GLY A 764 -48.10 -12.32 -23.04
CA GLY A 764 -47.03 -11.44 -22.54
C GLY A 764 -47.41 -9.95 -22.42
N VAL A 765 -46.73 -9.24 -21.53
CA VAL A 765 -46.88 -7.80 -21.27
C VAL A 765 -45.69 -7.02 -21.84
N ILE A 766 -45.96 -5.92 -22.57
CA ILE A 766 -44.99 -4.89 -22.96
C ILE A 766 -45.39 -3.58 -22.26
N LEU A 767 -44.44 -2.91 -21.59
CA LEU A 767 -44.63 -1.64 -20.90
C LEU A 767 -44.17 -0.46 -21.78
N GLN A 768 -45.02 0.55 -21.94
CA GLN A 768 -44.67 1.91 -22.39
C GLN A 768 -45.65 2.95 -21.78
N PRO A 769 -45.31 4.25 -21.77
CA PRO A 769 -45.60 5.18 -20.68
C PRO A 769 -46.98 5.85 -20.82
N VAL A 770 -48.03 5.17 -20.37
CA VAL A 770 -49.33 5.73 -19.93
C VAL A 770 -49.92 4.69 -18.95
N GLY A 771 -50.75 5.10 -17.99
CA GLY A 771 -51.44 4.16 -17.09
C GLY A 771 -52.12 2.98 -17.81
N LEU A 772 -52.24 1.84 -17.12
CA LEU A 772 -52.69 0.55 -17.68
C LEU A 772 -54.01 0.68 -18.47
N CYS A 773 -53.93 0.59 -19.79
CA CYS A 773 -55.03 0.19 -20.66
C CYS A 773 -54.64 -1.11 -21.37
N MET A 774 -55.41 -2.18 -21.20
CA MET A 774 -55.32 -3.35 -22.07
C MET A 774 -56.25 -3.14 -23.27
N ALA A 775 -55.68 -2.97 -24.46
CA ALA A 775 -56.41 -3.15 -25.71
C ALA A 775 -56.31 -4.62 -26.14
N ILE A 776 -57.43 -5.33 -26.21
CA ILE A 776 -57.53 -6.66 -26.83
C ILE A 776 -58.36 -6.47 -28.11
N GLY A 777 -57.73 -6.03 -29.21
CA GLY A 777 -58.47 -5.58 -30.39
C GLY A 777 -59.42 -4.39 -30.09
N ASN A 778 -60.59 -4.33 -30.73
CA ASN A 778 -61.54 -3.19 -30.66
C ASN A 778 -62.39 -3.12 -29.36
N GLY A 779 -61.85 -3.47 -28.19
CA GLY A 779 -62.57 -3.34 -26.91
C GLY A 779 -61.65 -2.99 -25.73
N ILE A 780 -62.16 -2.15 -24.83
CA ILE A 780 -61.53 -1.72 -23.57
C ILE A 780 -62.33 -2.32 -22.39
N LEU A 781 -61.67 -2.85 -21.35
CA LEU A 781 -62.31 -3.30 -20.11
C LEU A 781 -61.58 -2.76 -18.86
N ASP A 782 -62.40 -2.27 -17.94
CA ASP A 782 -62.15 -1.46 -16.73
C ASP A 782 -61.96 -2.37 -15.48
N PHE A 783 -60.98 -2.06 -14.61
CA PHE A 783 -60.69 -2.83 -13.39
C PHE A 783 -61.54 -2.34 -12.21
N ARG A 784 -62.79 -2.80 -12.11
CA ARG A 784 -63.66 -2.45 -10.98
C ARG A 784 -63.68 -3.44 -9.81
N ASP A 785 -63.08 -4.63 -9.91
CA ASP A 785 -63.47 -5.74 -9.02
C ASP A 785 -62.38 -6.45 -8.19
N HIS A 786 -61.17 -5.90 -7.98
CA HIS A 786 -60.19 -6.60 -7.12
C HIS A 786 -59.58 -5.69 -6.03
N TYR A 787 -59.93 -6.02 -4.78
CA TYR A 787 -59.52 -5.35 -3.55
C TYR A 787 -58.03 -5.59 -3.23
N LEU A 788 -57.24 -4.51 -3.17
CA LEU A 788 -55.94 -4.51 -2.49
C LEU A 788 -56.14 -4.31 -0.98
N PRO A 789 -55.42 -5.03 -0.10
CA PRO A 789 -55.51 -4.83 1.35
C PRO A 789 -55.09 -3.41 1.75
N GLU A 790 -55.85 -2.78 2.66
CA GLU A 790 -55.74 -1.36 3.05
C GLU A 790 -54.30 -0.93 3.45
N GLU A 791 -53.54 -1.86 4.02
CA GLU A 791 -52.17 -1.68 4.47
C GLU A 791 -51.13 -1.48 3.34
N TYR A 792 -51.44 -1.79 2.09
CA TYR A 792 -50.55 -1.57 0.95
C TYR A 792 -50.80 -0.24 0.22
N TRP A 793 -51.96 0.39 0.42
CA TRP A 793 -52.31 1.65 -0.24
C TRP A 793 -51.45 2.84 0.21
N LYS A 794 -50.93 2.81 1.43
CA LYS A 794 -50.03 3.85 1.98
C LYS A 794 -48.66 3.94 1.29
N TYR A 795 -48.26 2.93 0.52
CA TYR A 795 -46.97 2.93 -0.21
C TYR A 795 -47.08 3.48 -1.63
N ILE A 796 -48.30 3.67 -2.15
CA ILE A 796 -48.53 4.14 -3.52
C ILE A 796 -48.74 5.67 -3.56
N ALA A 797 -49.11 6.27 -2.43
CA ALA A 797 -49.22 7.72 -2.30
C ALA A 797 -47.90 8.32 -1.81
N TYR A 798 -46.98 8.67 -2.71
CA TYR A 798 -46.06 9.83 -2.65
C TYR A 798 -44.96 9.71 -3.73
N HIS A 799 -45.35 9.58 -5.00
CA HIS A 799 -44.41 9.81 -6.10
C HIS A 799 -44.54 11.26 -6.59
N ARG A 800 -43.44 12.02 -6.44
CA ARG A 800 -43.21 13.27 -7.18
C ARG A 800 -42.18 12.97 -8.25
N THR A 801 -42.50 13.27 -9.50
CA THR A 801 -41.57 13.22 -10.61
C THR A 801 -41.45 14.61 -11.22
N TRP A 802 -40.22 15.04 -11.49
CA TRP A 802 -39.94 16.35 -12.06
C TRP A 802 -39.64 16.17 -13.55
N ALA A 803 -40.51 16.70 -14.40
CA ALA A 803 -40.30 16.84 -15.83
C ALA A 803 -40.24 18.33 -16.18
N HIS A 804 -39.51 18.70 -17.24
CA HIS A 804 -39.36 20.11 -17.63
C HIS A 804 -40.74 20.75 -17.94
N GLY A 805 -41.16 21.71 -17.11
CA GLY A 805 -42.35 22.56 -17.32
C GLY A 805 -43.59 22.23 -16.48
N TYR A 806 -43.67 21.07 -15.82
CA TYR A 806 -44.83 20.65 -15.02
C TYR A 806 -44.43 19.78 -13.82
N GLU A 807 -45.26 19.75 -12.77
CA GLU A 807 -45.16 18.80 -11.66
C GLU A 807 -46.39 17.89 -11.65
N LEU A 808 -46.16 16.58 -11.70
CA LEU A 808 -47.23 15.58 -11.60
C LEU A 808 -47.37 15.12 -10.15
N ARG A 809 -48.60 15.10 -9.64
CA ARG A 809 -48.92 14.59 -8.30
C ARG A 809 -50.00 13.52 -8.38
N ALA A 810 -49.74 12.40 -7.72
CA ALA A 810 -50.71 11.33 -7.55
C ALA A 810 -51.28 11.36 -6.13
N TYR A 811 -52.58 11.16 -5.99
CA TYR A 811 -53.22 10.93 -4.70
C TYR A 811 -54.30 9.84 -4.81
N VAL A 812 -54.63 9.21 -3.69
CA VAL A 812 -55.68 8.17 -3.65
C VAL A 812 -56.99 8.86 -3.29
N GLY A 813 -58.01 8.71 -4.15
CA GLY A 813 -59.35 9.24 -3.93
C GLY A 813 -60.14 8.39 -2.93
N GLU A 814 -61.26 8.93 -2.44
CA GLU A 814 -62.19 8.19 -1.56
C GLU A 814 -62.85 6.99 -2.26
N ASP A 815 -62.75 6.93 -3.58
CA ASP A 815 -63.17 5.82 -4.44
C ASP A 815 -62.15 4.68 -4.54
N HIS A 816 -61.03 4.79 -3.81
CA HIS A 816 -59.90 3.85 -3.86
C HIS A 816 -59.24 3.75 -5.25
N CYS A 817 -59.37 4.80 -6.08
CA CYS A 817 -58.62 4.97 -7.33
C CYS A 817 -57.44 5.94 -7.13
N ILE A 818 -56.43 5.85 -8.00
CA ILE A 818 -55.31 6.81 -8.04
C ILE A 818 -55.68 7.91 -9.03
N HIS A 819 -55.77 9.14 -8.52
CA HIS A 819 -56.03 10.34 -9.31
C HIS A 819 -54.72 11.09 -9.52
N TYR A 820 -54.54 11.64 -10.72
CA TYR A 820 -53.35 12.42 -11.06
C TYR A 820 -53.72 13.88 -11.30
N ILE A 821 -52.86 14.78 -10.86
CA ILE A 821 -52.95 16.20 -11.17
C ILE A 821 -51.63 16.61 -11.81
N GLU A 822 -51.72 17.17 -13.01
CA GLU A 822 -50.62 17.86 -13.66
C GLU A 822 -50.70 19.35 -13.34
N ILE A 823 -49.60 19.90 -12.82
CA ILE A 823 -49.54 21.30 -12.39
C ILE A 823 -48.44 22.00 -13.18
N PRO A 824 -48.78 22.97 -14.05
CA PRO A 824 -47.79 23.75 -14.78
C PRO A 824 -46.84 24.47 -13.84
N LYS A 825 -45.58 24.55 -14.25
CA LYS A 825 -44.48 25.08 -13.45
C LYS A 825 -43.70 26.14 -14.23
N ASP A 826 -43.54 27.31 -13.64
CA ASP A 826 -42.70 28.36 -14.21
C ASP A 826 -41.19 28.01 -14.07
N PRO A 827 -40.29 28.58 -14.91
CA PRO A 827 -38.87 28.24 -14.91
C PRO A 827 -38.15 28.41 -13.56
N ASP A 828 -38.70 29.24 -12.67
CA ASP A 828 -38.15 29.53 -11.34
C ASP A 828 -38.51 28.52 -10.25
N GLY A 829 -39.47 27.61 -10.52
CA GLY A 829 -39.94 26.67 -9.51
C GLY A 829 -41.44 26.70 -9.21
N THR A 830 -42.12 27.80 -9.53
CA THR A 830 -43.45 28.10 -8.99
C THR A 830 -44.56 27.31 -9.69
N LEU A 831 -45.48 26.72 -8.92
CA LEU A 831 -46.58 25.89 -9.43
C LEU A 831 -47.85 26.71 -9.64
N ARG A 832 -48.46 26.62 -10.83
CA ARG A 832 -49.70 27.29 -11.23
C ARG A 832 -50.90 26.37 -11.04
N TRP A 833 -51.41 26.33 -9.82
CA TRP A 833 -52.49 25.43 -9.41
C TRP A 833 -53.85 25.74 -10.03
N ASP A 834 -54.07 26.97 -10.44
CA ASP A 834 -55.26 27.43 -11.16
C ASP A 834 -55.33 26.90 -12.59
N GLU A 835 -54.18 26.49 -13.15
CA GLU A 835 -54.07 25.81 -14.44
C GLU A 835 -53.89 24.29 -14.29
N ALA A 836 -54.05 23.76 -13.08
CA ALA A 836 -53.85 22.34 -12.83
C ALA A 836 -54.93 21.50 -13.54
N VAL A 837 -54.49 20.47 -14.23
CA VAL A 837 -55.37 19.56 -14.99
C VAL A 837 -55.46 18.24 -14.23
N TYR A 838 -56.69 17.85 -13.90
CA TYR A 838 -56.99 16.52 -13.37
C TYR A 838 -57.00 15.51 -14.51
N ILE A 839 -56.24 14.43 -14.34
CA ILE A 839 -56.07 13.36 -15.32
C ILE A 839 -56.70 12.07 -14.79
#